data_AF-A0A131YLU7-F1
#
_entry.id   AF-A0A131YLU7-F1
#
_cell.length_a   1.000
_cell.length_b   1.000
_cell.length_c   1.000
_cell.angle_alpha   90.00
_cell.angle_beta   90.00
_cell.angle_gamma   90.00
#
_symmetry.space_group_name_H-M   'P 1'
#
loop_
_entity.id
_entity.type
_entity.pdbx_description
1 polymer ?
#
loop_
_entity_poly.entity_id
_entity_poly.type
_entity_poly.pdbx_seq_one_letter_code
_entity_poly.pdbx_strand_id
1 'polypeptide(L)'
;MSHLLVRRRGERTSTKQQHSRAGKDGDVVESEPLLSVADQLTEEEARCWEESDEECGDSAEVGYSAPGVPGARRQQRQQQQRSREQQQHHWQRLLRIPRDVPEPVGGSGLVSGAGHVARGGSGHDEAREAVGSQFHRSAAGSRDGPVTGAASTGVENDGTRDGRRQEPSRSRRAGGPPLSMSPSSTEYLDMDKNDDVAHKNRGLYVSHKCIAVCVILVVAALAIVGISTKLLTEKGEQGPAKPAEPIKPVPPLPKNVRLPRSLVPVHYDVELTPRLDGNFTFNGSVAILVRCASETSNVTLHIKDLNVSDVSVSESNAAGGSRVEHDRYDEDKHLQFLVIKLKRPLAVGTNYTIRMNFVGLLNDDLAGFYRSSYVDASGHKRWLAATQFQATDARRAFPCFDEPAMKATFAVTIVRPTNMKALSNMPINATITRPNGLQADSFQTTVRMSTYLLAFVVSDFESRGDDKFRVWARPNAISAVDYSLSIGPKILEFYEKYFSEKYPLPKTDMVALPDFNAGAMENWGLVTFRETALLFNPNESSAGNKQRVAVVVSHELAHQWFGNLVTMEWWDDLWLNEGFATYVEYLGVDFVHKDWEMAQQFIGEELQPVMELDSLKSSHPVSVPVYNPDEIIENFDKISYGKGASIIRMMNFFLTEPVFRKGVSTYLKKRSFNNARQDDLWAELTMAQNESNRVDVKTVMDSWTLQTGYPVITVNRSYENGSANITQERFLVDGSKDNTTLWKVPFTYTDARSPNWNATEPKLWFNNKTAIITDLPTSRSDWFIANVQQVGFYKVNYDELNWKLLIKQLTEKHTDIHVINRAQLLDDILDLARAGTVDYGLALDATEYLAKEESYIAWSPIAGNLNFISRMLETTEVYGKWKKYMLSLVKPNYDRLTWNEEEGESILTTFLRTEMYATACALDHEDCVKEALNYFRTWKDSKAEKSPIKPNFRSFVYCTAIANGNYDDWVFMWDMYNKTTVASEKVKQLQSLACSREPWVLNSFLMKTITPDSGVRRQDGAAVISAVASTVFGRSLLFNFLLENWDALYKTYSAGAFSLPRIFGAASGSIHSRFQLEMLGVFYEKHKESVSAVGRTYKQTVEKAESNIRWKEKNYARIRDWLNEKIK
;
A
#
# COMPACT_ATOMS: atom_id res chain seq x y z
N MET A 1 23.52 11.48 39.05
CA MET A 1 24.91 11.20 39.46
C MET A 1 25.81 11.82 38.38
N SER A 2 26.63 12.83 38.67
CA SER A 2 27.91 12.79 39.43
C SER A 2 29.05 12.25 38.55
N HIS A 3 30.22 12.88 38.40
CA HIS A 3 30.81 14.03 39.13
C HIS A 3 32.02 14.66 38.37
N LEU A 4 32.23 15.99 38.50
CA LEU A 4 33.55 16.71 38.55
C LEU A 4 34.47 16.63 37.28
N LEU A 5 35.42 17.52 36.98
CA LEU A 5 35.83 18.88 37.40
C LEU A 5 36.36 19.60 36.10
N VAL A 6 37.11 20.71 36.00
CA VAL A 6 37.97 21.52 36.89
C VAL A 6 37.76 23.03 36.57
N ARG A 7 38.50 23.95 37.22
CA ARG A 7 38.60 25.38 36.89
C ARG A 7 40.06 25.84 36.83
N ARG A 8 40.36 26.89 36.07
CA ARG A 8 41.22 28.02 36.51
C ARG A 8 40.73 29.36 35.95
N ARG A 9 41.15 30.48 36.55
CA ARG A 9 40.60 31.85 36.38
C ARG A 9 41.63 32.84 35.81
N GLY A 10 41.13 33.93 35.23
CA GLY A 10 41.84 35.20 35.01
C GLY A 10 40.87 36.39 35.17
N GLU A 11 41.26 37.44 35.90
CA GLU A 11 40.44 38.56 36.42
C GLU A 11 41.38 39.79 36.58
N ARG A 12 41.05 41.08 36.42
CA ARG A 12 39.85 41.97 36.35
C ARG A 12 40.26 43.25 35.52
N THR A 13 39.54 44.35 35.26
CA THR A 13 38.21 45.00 35.52
C THR A 13 37.97 46.00 34.33
N SER A 14 36.81 46.61 33.97
CA SER A 14 35.86 47.53 34.66
C SER A 14 36.49 48.87 35.14
N THR A 15 35.92 50.09 34.97
CA THR A 15 34.73 50.58 34.20
C THR A 15 35.05 51.97 33.52
N LYS A 16 34.44 53.18 33.63
CA LYS A 16 33.26 53.73 34.36
C LYS A 16 32.87 55.19 33.93
N GLN A 17 31.66 55.39 33.35
CA GLN A 17 30.83 56.63 33.42
C GLN A 17 31.34 57.95 32.72
N GLN A 18 30.57 59.05 32.48
CA GLN A 18 29.18 59.46 32.80
C GLN A 18 28.60 60.59 31.88
N HIS A 19 27.25 60.75 31.89
CA HIS A 19 26.39 61.92 31.54
C HIS A 19 26.33 62.50 30.08
N SER A 20 25.22 62.94 29.45
CA SER A 20 23.73 62.86 29.57
C SER A 20 22.89 64.15 29.83
N ARG A 21 22.12 64.65 28.82
CA ARG A 21 20.73 65.25 28.86
C ARG A 21 20.45 66.20 27.65
N ALA A 22 19.21 66.69 27.38
CA ALA A 22 17.94 66.01 26.99
C ALA A 22 16.76 67.01 26.78
N GLY A 23 15.91 66.79 25.75
CA GLY A 23 14.60 67.47 25.52
C GLY A 23 14.50 68.33 24.24
N LYS A 24 13.31 68.70 23.70
CA LYS A 24 11.91 68.31 24.03
C LYS A 24 10.89 68.80 22.94
N ASP A 25 9.75 68.10 22.80
CA ASP A 25 8.39 68.49 22.28
C ASP A 25 8.13 69.06 20.85
N GLY A 26 7.00 68.64 20.21
CA GLY A 26 6.24 69.41 19.19
C GLY A 26 5.69 68.66 17.95
N ASP A 27 4.36 68.61 17.76
CA ASP A 27 3.64 68.04 16.58
C ASP A 27 3.17 69.11 15.56
N VAL A 28 2.81 68.72 14.30
CA VAL A 28 1.73 69.34 13.46
C VAL A 28 1.39 68.52 12.17
N VAL A 29 0.25 68.84 11.55
CA VAL A 29 -0.63 68.09 10.61
C VAL A 29 -0.26 68.15 9.10
N GLU A 30 -0.86 67.20 8.35
CA GLU A 30 -1.03 66.96 6.89
C GLU A 30 -0.88 68.10 5.84
N SER A 31 -0.44 67.78 4.60
CA SER A 31 -1.29 67.76 3.36
C SER A 31 -0.51 67.69 2.01
N GLU A 32 -1.26 67.43 0.92
CA GLU A 32 -0.90 67.20 -0.52
C GLU A 32 -0.46 68.47 -1.31
N PRO A 33 0.10 68.44 -2.58
CA PRO A 33 -0.67 68.05 -3.80
C PRO A 33 0.04 67.65 -5.17
N LEU A 34 -0.71 66.88 -5.98
CA LEU A 34 -0.99 66.97 -7.46
C LEU A 34 0.06 66.87 -8.63
N LEU A 35 -0.27 65.95 -9.56
CA LEU A 35 -0.31 66.02 -11.06
C LEU A 35 0.93 66.11 -11.97
N SER A 36 1.04 65.18 -12.95
CA SER A 36 0.63 65.41 -14.36
C SER A 36 0.71 64.18 -15.31
N VAL A 37 -0.37 63.90 -16.07
CA VAL A 37 -0.44 63.57 -17.55
C VAL A 37 0.38 62.37 -18.12
N ALA A 38 -0.12 61.48 -19.01
CA ALA A 38 -1.47 61.07 -19.47
C ALA A 38 -1.39 59.82 -20.40
N ASP A 39 -2.55 59.23 -20.76
CA ASP A 39 -2.86 58.47 -22.01
C ASP A 39 -2.13 57.11 -22.34
N GLN A 40 -2.77 56.09 -22.93
CA GLN A 40 -4.20 55.71 -23.10
C GLN A 40 -4.32 54.25 -23.64
N LEU A 41 -5.46 53.58 -23.39
CA LEU A 41 -5.94 52.30 -24.03
C LEU A 41 -5.11 51.01 -23.73
N THR A 42 -5.67 49.82 -23.50
CA THR A 42 -7.07 49.35 -23.40
C THR A 42 -7.18 48.18 -22.40
N GLU A 43 -8.37 47.92 -21.88
CA GLU A 43 -8.67 46.85 -20.92
C GLU A 43 -9.00 45.51 -21.61
N GLU A 44 -8.56 44.39 -21.02
CA GLU A 44 -9.37 43.18 -20.85
C GLU A 44 -8.78 42.31 -19.70
N GLU A 45 -9.58 41.37 -19.16
CA GLU A 45 -9.21 40.41 -18.10
C GLU A 45 -8.70 40.97 -16.73
N ALA A 46 -9.61 41.51 -15.90
CA ALA A 46 -9.91 40.94 -14.56
C ALA A 46 -10.71 41.88 -13.63
N ARG A 47 -11.87 41.41 -13.11
CA ARG A 47 -12.15 41.46 -11.66
C ARG A 47 -13.32 40.57 -11.19
N CYS A 48 -13.17 40.11 -9.95
CA CYS A 48 -14.17 39.68 -8.96
C CYS A 48 -15.54 39.20 -9.43
N TRP A 49 -15.79 37.90 -9.24
CA TRP A 49 -17.11 37.42 -8.82
C TRP A 49 -17.23 37.55 -7.30
N GLU A 50 -18.13 38.40 -6.81
CA GLU A 50 -18.68 38.27 -5.46
C GLU A 50 -20.11 38.84 -5.43
N GLU A 51 -21.04 37.97 -5.05
CA GLU A 51 -22.42 38.19 -4.54
C GLU A 51 -23.28 39.36 -5.07
N SER A 52 -24.33 39.03 -5.84
CA SER A 52 -25.72 39.31 -5.44
C SER A 52 -26.73 38.59 -6.35
N ASP A 53 -27.64 37.82 -5.75
CA ASP A 53 -28.73 37.11 -6.44
C ASP A 53 -29.96 37.06 -5.49
N GLU A 54 -30.75 38.13 -5.47
CA GLU A 54 -32.06 38.30 -4.79
C GLU A 54 -32.72 39.58 -5.36
N GLU A 55 -34.03 39.69 -5.62
CA GLU A 55 -35.11 38.68 -5.71
C GLU A 55 -36.32 39.30 -6.47
N CYS A 56 -37.39 38.50 -6.64
CA CYS A 56 -38.80 38.93 -6.84
C CYS A 56 -39.23 39.68 -8.15
N GLY A 57 -40.45 39.36 -8.61
CA GLY A 57 -41.27 40.31 -9.41
C GLY A 57 -42.12 39.74 -10.56
N ASP A 58 -43.28 39.15 -10.27
CA ASP A 58 -44.32 38.92 -11.29
C ASP A 58 -44.92 40.24 -11.83
N SER A 59 -45.20 40.33 -13.14
CA SER A 59 -46.59 40.42 -13.69
C SER A 59 -46.74 41.05 -15.10
N ALA A 60 -47.83 40.66 -15.77
CA ALA A 60 -48.62 41.42 -16.78
C ALA A 60 -48.01 41.84 -18.15
N GLU A 61 -48.13 40.92 -19.13
CA GLU A 61 -48.77 41.05 -20.46
C GLU A 61 -48.53 42.22 -21.47
N VAL A 62 -48.93 41.93 -22.73
CA VAL A 62 -49.04 42.80 -23.94
C VAL A 62 -47.70 43.12 -24.66
N GLY A 63 -47.51 42.79 -25.96
CA GLY A 63 -48.31 41.94 -26.87
C GLY A 63 -47.95 42.10 -28.37
N TYR A 64 -47.90 40.98 -29.12
CA TYR A 64 -47.72 40.85 -30.60
C TYR A 64 -46.36 41.37 -31.18
N SER A 65 -45.78 40.85 -32.28
CA SER A 65 -46.20 39.90 -33.33
C SER A 65 -45.06 38.96 -33.80
N ALA A 66 -45.38 37.89 -34.54
CA ALA A 66 -44.49 36.88 -35.13
C ALA A 66 -43.92 37.32 -36.54
N PRO A 67 -43.07 36.55 -37.29
CA PRO A 67 -42.76 35.11 -37.17
C PRO A 67 -41.31 34.62 -37.40
N GLY A 68 -41.01 33.41 -36.89
CA GLY A 68 -39.67 32.83 -36.77
C GLY A 68 -39.11 31.98 -37.94
N VAL A 69 -37.98 31.32 -37.67
CA VAL A 69 -37.34 30.27 -38.52
C VAL A 69 -36.84 29.12 -37.62
N PRO A 70 -37.11 27.83 -37.92
CA PRO A 70 -36.71 26.71 -37.06
C PRO A 70 -35.42 25.99 -37.52
N GLY A 71 -34.30 26.15 -36.78
CA GLY A 71 -33.00 25.55 -37.13
C GLY A 71 -32.45 24.44 -36.21
N ALA A 72 -32.33 24.72 -34.90
CA ALA A 72 -31.36 24.02 -34.03
C ALA A 72 -31.60 22.50 -33.80
N ARG A 73 -32.86 22.05 -33.62
CA ARG A 73 -33.15 20.68 -33.16
C ARG A 73 -32.91 19.56 -34.19
N ARG A 74 -32.57 19.88 -35.45
CA ARG A 74 -32.37 18.87 -36.51
C ARG A 74 -30.93 18.35 -36.60
N GLN A 75 -29.93 19.19 -36.33
CA GLN A 75 -28.51 18.80 -36.41
C GLN A 75 -28.10 17.83 -35.30
N GLN A 76 -28.42 18.11 -34.03
CA GLN A 76 -28.09 17.20 -32.91
C GLN A 76 -28.64 15.77 -33.11
N ARG A 77 -29.87 15.63 -33.63
CA ARG A 77 -30.45 14.31 -33.93
C ARG A 77 -29.70 13.59 -35.05
N GLN A 78 -29.31 14.28 -36.13
CA GLN A 78 -28.51 13.67 -37.19
C GLN A 78 -27.10 13.27 -36.72
N GLN A 79 -26.50 14.02 -35.80
CA GLN A 79 -25.17 13.72 -35.26
C GLN A 79 -25.19 12.49 -34.32
N GLN A 80 -26.18 12.39 -33.43
CA GLN A 80 -26.41 11.18 -32.63
C GLN A 80 -26.77 9.96 -33.49
N GLN A 81 -27.55 10.15 -34.56
CA GLN A 81 -27.95 9.04 -35.42
C GLN A 81 -26.77 8.50 -36.25
N ARG A 82 -25.92 9.35 -36.81
CA ARG A 82 -24.68 8.92 -37.50
C ARG A 82 -23.72 8.19 -36.56
N SER A 83 -23.61 8.63 -35.30
CA SER A 83 -22.81 7.93 -34.28
C SER A 83 -23.32 6.49 -34.04
N ARG A 84 -24.64 6.29 -33.92
CA ARG A 84 -25.24 4.96 -33.77
C ARG A 84 -25.09 4.10 -35.02
N GLU A 85 -25.27 4.67 -36.21
CA GLU A 85 -25.10 3.96 -37.50
C GLU A 85 -23.64 3.52 -37.72
N GLN A 86 -22.65 4.33 -37.32
CA GLN A 86 -21.23 3.94 -37.33
C GLN A 86 -20.93 2.80 -36.35
N GLN A 87 -21.47 2.83 -35.13
CA GLN A 87 -21.35 1.71 -34.19
C GLN A 87 -22.02 0.44 -34.73
N GLN A 88 -23.22 0.52 -35.31
CA GLN A 88 -23.92 -0.63 -35.89
C GLN A 88 -23.14 -1.23 -37.08
N HIS A 89 -22.54 -0.42 -37.95
CA HIS A 89 -21.68 -0.91 -39.03
C HIS A 89 -20.37 -1.54 -38.54
N HIS A 90 -19.85 -1.11 -37.38
CA HIS A 90 -18.70 -1.77 -36.75
C HIS A 90 -19.08 -3.17 -36.25
N TRP A 91 -20.18 -3.30 -35.49
CA TRP A 91 -20.70 -4.58 -35.01
C TRP A 91 -21.08 -5.55 -36.16
N GLN A 92 -21.70 -5.06 -37.23
CA GLN A 92 -22.06 -5.90 -38.38
C GLN A 92 -20.85 -6.39 -39.21
N ARG A 93 -19.67 -5.75 -39.11
CA ARG A 93 -18.46 -6.25 -39.77
C ARG A 93 -17.81 -7.42 -39.03
N LEU A 94 -18.00 -7.54 -37.73
CA LEU A 94 -17.35 -8.56 -36.88
C LEU A 94 -18.07 -9.93 -36.87
N LEU A 95 -19.29 -10.02 -37.40
CA LEU A 95 -20.12 -11.24 -37.39
C LEU A 95 -20.08 -12.05 -38.71
N ARG A 96 -19.11 -11.82 -39.60
CA ARG A 96 -18.93 -12.63 -40.81
C ARG A 96 -17.96 -13.79 -40.59
N ILE A 97 -18.52 -14.98 -40.36
CA ILE A 97 -17.80 -16.24 -40.55
C ILE A 97 -17.57 -16.45 -42.06
N PRO A 98 -16.33 -16.64 -42.54
CA PRO A 98 -16.09 -17.05 -43.92
C PRO A 98 -16.54 -18.50 -44.11
N ARG A 99 -17.52 -18.73 -44.99
CA ARG A 99 -17.58 -19.96 -45.77
C ARG A 99 -16.98 -19.64 -47.12
N ASP A 100 -15.97 -20.40 -47.53
CA ASP A 100 -15.83 -20.96 -48.88
C ASP A 100 -14.64 -21.93 -48.89
N VAL A 101 -14.81 -23.07 -49.56
CA VAL A 101 -13.79 -24.11 -49.74
C VAL A 101 -13.74 -24.45 -51.23
N PRO A 102 -12.59 -24.35 -51.91
CA PRO A 102 -12.47 -24.78 -53.30
C PRO A 102 -12.27 -26.30 -53.38
N GLU A 103 -13.15 -27.01 -54.09
CA GLU A 103 -12.84 -28.36 -54.58
C GLU A 103 -11.93 -28.30 -55.83
N PRO A 104 -10.97 -29.22 -56.00
CA PRO A 104 -10.12 -29.27 -57.18
C PRO A 104 -10.78 -30.05 -58.34
N VAL A 105 -11.13 -29.36 -59.43
CA VAL A 105 -11.50 -29.99 -60.70
C VAL A 105 -10.23 -30.22 -61.55
N GLY A 106 -9.95 -31.47 -61.92
CA GLY A 106 -8.83 -31.82 -62.81
C GLY A 106 -9.18 -31.66 -64.30
N GLY A 107 -8.21 -31.23 -65.13
CA GLY A 107 -8.48 -30.93 -66.55
C GLY A 107 -7.24 -30.78 -67.46
N SER A 108 -6.57 -31.90 -67.77
CA SER A 108 -5.84 -32.18 -69.03
C SER A 108 -4.86 -31.16 -69.67
N GLY A 109 -3.57 -31.54 -69.71
CA GLY A 109 -2.62 -31.24 -70.81
C GLY A 109 -1.65 -30.05 -70.63
N LEU A 110 -0.52 -29.97 -71.35
CA LEU A 110 0.15 -30.94 -72.23
C LEU A 110 1.61 -30.47 -72.58
N VAL A 111 2.53 -31.41 -72.92
CA VAL A 111 3.77 -31.24 -73.75
C VAL A 111 5.09 -30.64 -73.17
N SER A 112 6.12 -31.51 -73.11
CA SER A 112 7.57 -31.32 -73.40
C SER A 112 8.60 -30.79 -72.36
N GLY A 113 9.88 -31.19 -72.57
CA GLY A 113 11.09 -30.79 -71.81
C GLY A 113 11.50 -31.82 -70.73
N ALA A 114 12.19 -32.94 -71.00
CA ALA A 114 13.57 -33.11 -71.50
C ALA A 114 14.63 -32.38 -70.65
N GLY A 115 15.61 -33.03 -70.00
CA GLY A 115 15.94 -34.47 -69.83
C GLY A 115 16.93 -34.58 -68.64
N HIS A 116 17.76 -35.59 -68.37
CA HIS A 116 18.12 -36.94 -68.82
C HIS A 116 19.33 -37.35 -67.93
N VAL A 117 19.72 -38.64 -67.81
CA VAL A 117 20.89 -39.15 -67.03
C VAL A 117 20.77 -39.00 -65.49
N ALA A 118 20.78 -40.00 -64.58
CA ALA A 118 20.96 -41.47 -64.55
C ALA A 118 22.32 -42.01 -64.00
N ARG A 119 22.23 -42.85 -62.93
CA ARG A 119 23.26 -43.77 -62.34
C ARG A 119 24.47 -43.09 -61.66
N GLY A 120 25.19 -43.72 -60.72
CA GLY A 120 24.97 -45.00 -60.01
C GLY A 120 26.28 -45.63 -59.48
N GLY A 121 26.20 -46.51 -58.47
CA GLY A 121 27.33 -47.25 -57.84
C GLY A 121 27.51 -46.92 -56.34
N SER A 122 27.72 -47.82 -55.37
CA SER A 122 28.62 -49.00 -55.23
C SER A 122 30.08 -48.63 -54.90
N GLY A 123 30.76 -49.14 -53.86
CA GLY A 123 30.38 -50.11 -52.80
C GLY A 123 31.62 -50.91 -52.33
N HIS A 124 31.54 -51.61 -51.18
CA HIS A 124 32.56 -52.58 -50.66
C HIS A 124 33.96 -51.99 -50.30
N ASP A 125 34.86 -52.61 -49.50
CA ASP A 125 34.75 -53.59 -48.39
C ASP A 125 36.09 -53.66 -47.59
N GLU A 126 36.08 -54.28 -46.40
CA GLU A 126 37.21 -54.98 -45.72
C GLU A 126 38.52 -54.20 -45.37
N ALA A 127 39.50 -54.71 -44.59
CA ALA A 127 39.47 -55.44 -43.29
C ALA A 127 40.90 -55.56 -42.69
N ARG A 128 41.02 -55.80 -41.36
CA ARG A 128 42.22 -56.33 -40.61
C ARG A 128 43.50 -55.45 -40.56
N GLU A 129 44.57 -55.67 -39.77
CA GLU A 129 44.96 -56.28 -38.45
C GLU A 129 46.46 -55.89 -38.22
N ALA A 130 47.15 -55.88 -37.05
CA ALA A 130 46.87 -55.87 -35.60
C ALA A 130 48.23 -55.69 -34.81
N VAL A 131 48.25 -55.92 -33.48
CA VAL A 131 49.43 -56.10 -32.57
C VAL A 131 50.15 -54.82 -32.05
N GLY A 132 50.51 -54.76 -30.75
CA GLY A 132 51.19 -53.56 -30.19
C GLY A 132 51.88 -53.50 -28.79
N SER A 133 51.48 -54.23 -27.72
CA SER A 133 52.22 -54.37 -26.42
C SER A 133 52.44 -53.08 -25.54
N GLN A 134 52.80 -53.05 -24.23
CA GLN A 134 52.82 -54.02 -23.11
C GLN A 134 52.98 -53.33 -21.71
N PHE A 135 52.51 -53.98 -20.61
CA PHE A 135 52.95 -53.83 -19.18
C PHE A 135 52.71 -52.49 -18.40
N HIS A 136 52.60 -52.42 -17.05
CA HIS A 136 52.66 -53.43 -15.97
C HIS A 136 51.80 -53.11 -14.70
N ARG A 137 51.53 -54.15 -13.88
CA ARG A 137 50.96 -54.22 -12.49
C ARG A 137 51.67 -53.32 -11.44
N SER A 138 51.15 -52.85 -10.29
CA SER A 138 50.04 -53.18 -9.33
C SER A 138 50.40 -54.00 -8.06
N ALA A 139 50.35 -53.38 -6.86
CA ALA A 139 50.22 -53.95 -5.49
C ALA A 139 49.94 -52.79 -4.49
N ALA A 140 49.19 -52.83 -3.37
CA ALA A 140 48.65 -53.85 -2.45
C ALA A 140 49.48 -54.09 -1.16
N GLY A 141 48.85 -53.95 0.03
CA GLY A 141 49.45 -54.20 1.37
C GLY A 141 48.58 -53.66 2.52
N SER A 142 48.71 -54.21 3.75
CA SER A 142 47.79 -53.90 4.88
C SER A 142 48.41 -54.06 6.28
N ARG A 143 47.91 -53.27 7.27
CA ARG A 143 48.04 -53.38 8.75
C ARG A 143 49.45 -53.23 9.36
N ASP A 144 49.59 -52.34 10.35
CA ASP A 144 49.69 -52.67 11.80
C ASP A 144 49.92 -51.39 12.67
N GLY A 145 49.91 -51.51 14.00
CA GLY A 145 50.28 -50.45 14.98
C GLY A 145 51.74 -50.59 15.49
N PRO A 146 52.13 -50.11 16.71
CA PRO A 146 51.33 -49.48 17.77
C PRO A 146 51.97 -48.29 18.57
N VAL A 147 51.18 -47.69 19.47
CA VAL A 147 51.46 -47.12 20.82
C VAL A 147 52.86 -46.59 21.22
N THR A 148 52.91 -45.30 21.64
CA THR A 148 53.45 -44.71 22.90
C THR A 148 53.16 -43.18 22.85
N GLY A 149 53.02 -42.34 23.89
CA GLY A 149 53.36 -42.34 25.33
C GLY A 149 54.15 -41.05 25.65
N ALA A 150 53.95 -40.25 26.72
CA ALA A 150 53.01 -40.26 27.85
C ALA A 150 53.05 -38.89 28.60
N ALA A 151 52.27 -38.75 29.70
CA ALA A 151 52.45 -37.82 30.84
C ALA A 151 52.20 -36.29 30.65
N SER A 152 51.77 -35.50 31.66
CA SER A 152 51.14 -35.81 32.98
C SER A 152 50.57 -34.53 33.68
N THR A 153 49.90 -34.74 34.84
CA THR A 153 49.41 -33.78 35.87
C THR A 153 48.29 -32.77 35.47
N GLY A 154 47.36 -32.40 36.35
CA GLY A 154 47.06 -32.81 37.74
C GLY A 154 45.60 -32.47 38.14
N VAL A 155 44.92 -33.23 39.02
CA VAL A 155 45.02 -33.24 40.51
C VAL A 155 44.24 -32.07 41.15
N GLU A 156 43.39 -32.18 42.18
CA GLU A 156 42.70 -33.22 43.01
C GLU A 156 41.61 -32.43 43.84
N ASN A 157 40.67 -32.89 44.69
CA ASN A 157 39.98 -34.11 45.19
C ASN A 157 38.79 -33.59 46.06
N ASP A 158 37.85 -34.32 46.69
CA ASP A 158 37.21 -35.65 46.67
C ASP A 158 35.87 -35.46 47.46
N GLY A 159 34.95 -36.44 47.52
CA GLY A 159 33.81 -36.33 48.45
C GLY A 159 32.79 -37.48 48.45
N THR A 160 33.20 -38.68 48.85
CA THR A 160 32.30 -39.82 49.17
C THR A 160 31.20 -39.46 50.22
N ARG A 161 30.11 -40.24 50.48
CA ARG A 161 30.02 -41.70 50.71
C ARG A 161 28.57 -42.21 50.99
N ASP A 162 28.35 -43.54 50.93
CA ASP A 162 27.36 -44.43 51.63
C ASP A 162 25.94 -43.90 52.02
N GLY A 163 24.80 -44.62 51.86
CA GLY A 163 24.53 -46.00 51.39
C GLY A 163 23.32 -46.66 52.12
N ARG A 164 22.82 -47.82 51.60
CA ARG A 164 21.97 -48.88 52.22
C ARG A 164 20.47 -49.09 51.81
N ARG A 165 20.25 -50.31 51.24
CA ARG A 165 19.30 -51.39 51.65
C ARG A 165 17.81 -51.47 51.20
N GLN A 166 17.55 -52.62 50.56
CA GLN A 166 16.46 -53.61 50.77
C GLN A 166 15.10 -53.51 50.03
N GLU A 167 14.73 -54.67 49.46
CA GLU A 167 13.43 -55.13 48.93
C GLU A 167 12.43 -55.49 50.08
N PRO A 168 11.21 -56.09 49.89
CA PRO A 168 10.58 -56.58 48.65
C PRO A 168 9.02 -56.48 48.48
N SER A 169 8.57 -56.83 47.26
CA SER A 169 7.39 -57.70 46.94
C SER A 169 5.96 -57.15 46.67
N ARG A 170 5.29 -57.85 45.73
CA ARG A 170 3.83 -58.06 45.48
C ARG A 170 2.96 -56.92 44.91
N SER A 171 1.83 -57.16 44.21
CA SER A 171 1.43 -58.21 43.21
C SER A 171 -0.02 -57.99 42.65
N ARG A 172 -0.31 -58.49 41.42
CA ARG A 172 -1.66 -58.72 40.77
C ARG A 172 -2.36 -57.46 40.20
N ARG A 173 -2.77 -57.38 38.91
CA ARG A 173 -3.73 -58.14 38.03
C ARG A 173 -5.19 -57.64 38.18
N ALA A 174 -6.06 -57.56 37.16
CA ALA A 174 -6.06 -58.01 35.73
C ALA A 174 -6.81 -56.97 34.82
N GLY A 175 -6.98 -57.10 33.49
CA GLY A 175 -6.65 -58.13 32.48
C GLY A 175 -6.95 -57.68 31.02
N GLY A 176 -6.62 -58.49 30.00
CA GLY A 176 -6.86 -58.22 28.54
C GLY A 176 -8.16 -58.85 27.98
N PRO A 177 -8.29 -59.31 26.71
CA PRO A 177 -7.24 -59.62 25.69
C PRO A 177 -7.61 -59.15 24.21
N PRO A 178 -7.36 -59.85 23.06
CA PRO A 178 -6.10 -59.72 22.29
C PRO A 178 -6.12 -59.73 20.70
N LEU A 179 -4.95 -59.38 20.11
CA LEU A 179 -4.21 -60.00 18.98
C LEU A 179 -4.59 -59.94 17.46
N SER A 180 -3.49 -59.93 16.66
CA SER A 180 -3.31 -60.27 15.21
C SER A 180 -3.73 -59.22 14.15
N MET A 181 -3.13 -59.17 12.93
CA MET A 181 -2.18 -60.08 12.25
C MET A 181 -1.12 -59.31 11.38
N SER A 182 -0.22 -60.04 10.69
CA SER A 182 1.04 -59.55 10.08
C SER A 182 1.09 -59.53 8.53
N PRO A 183 1.99 -58.72 7.91
CA PRO A 183 2.35 -58.81 6.48
C PRO A 183 3.71 -59.48 6.18
N SER A 184 3.86 -59.99 4.96
CA SER A 184 5.07 -60.55 4.31
C SER A 184 4.86 -60.51 2.79
N SER A 185 5.84 -60.39 1.88
CA SER A 185 7.31 -60.20 1.94
C SER A 185 7.82 -59.77 0.54
N THR A 186 9.13 -59.52 0.41
CA THR A 186 10.03 -59.42 -0.78
C THR A 186 9.51 -59.80 -2.20
N GLU A 187 10.06 -59.29 -3.32
CA GLU A 187 11.50 -59.14 -3.64
C GLU A 187 11.84 -58.17 -4.81
N TYR A 188 13.12 -58.09 -5.19
CA TYR A 188 13.73 -57.23 -6.24
C TYR A 188 13.48 -57.72 -7.69
N LEU A 189 13.61 -56.83 -8.71
CA LEU A 189 14.73 -56.84 -9.69
C LEU A 189 14.70 -55.70 -10.74
N ASP A 190 15.78 -55.64 -11.53
CA ASP A 190 16.24 -54.54 -12.41
C ASP A 190 15.53 -54.37 -13.78
N MET A 191 15.82 -53.23 -14.41
CA MET A 191 15.47 -52.89 -15.81
C MET A 191 16.56 -53.29 -16.81
N ASP A 192 16.17 -53.72 -18.03
CA ASP A 192 16.96 -53.46 -19.25
C ASP A 192 16.14 -53.59 -20.56
N LYS A 193 16.57 -52.85 -21.60
CA LYS A 193 16.34 -53.01 -23.07
C LYS A 193 14.92 -53.02 -23.71
N ASN A 194 14.62 -51.86 -24.34
CA ASN A 194 14.58 -51.63 -25.82
C ASN A 194 13.47 -52.13 -26.79
N ASP A 195 13.31 -51.26 -27.83
CA ASP A 195 12.90 -51.44 -29.24
C ASP A 195 11.42 -51.50 -29.70
N ASP A 196 11.06 -50.45 -30.46
CA ASP A 196 10.19 -50.33 -31.66
C ASP A 196 8.88 -51.12 -31.87
N VAL A 197 7.85 -50.41 -32.39
CA VAL A 197 7.19 -50.71 -33.69
C VAL A 197 6.23 -49.57 -34.12
N ALA A 198 6.07 -49.38 -35.44
CA ALA A 198 5.39 -48.24 -36.06
C ALA A 198 3.84 -48.35 -36.22
N HIS A 199 3.22 -47.21 -36.54
CA HIS A 199 1.76 -47.03 -36.73
C HIS A 199 1.09 -47.96 -37.77
N LYS A 200 -0.19 -48.29 -37.52
CA LYS A 200 -1.15 -48.72 -38.55
C LYS A 200 -2.57 -48.20 -38.26
N ASN A 201 -3.16 -47.49 -39.21
CA ASN A 201 -4.52 -46.95 -39.08
C ASN A 201 -5.59 -48.05 -39.09
N ARG A 202 -6.64 -47.88 -38.26
CA ARG A 202 -7.94 -48.55 -38.39
C ARG A 202 -9.06 -47.53 -38.14
N GLY A 203 -10.07 -47.54 -39.01
CA GLY A 203 -11.22 -46.63 -38.91
C GLY A 203 -12.20 -47.01 -37.79
N LEU A 204 -12.95 -46.01 -37.31
CA LEU A 204 -13.88 -46.17 -36.19
C LEU A 204 -15.25 -46.71 -36.64
N TYR A 205 -15.61 -47.92 -36.22
CA TYR A 205 -16.96 -48.47 -36.40
C TYR A 205 -17.84 -48.13 -35.19
N VAL A 206 -18.75 -47.16 -35.34
CA VAL A 206 -19.73 -46.81 -34.31
C VAL A 206 -20.94 -47.74 -34.40
N SER A 207 -21.23 -48.47 -33.31
CA SER A 207 -22.40 -49.35 -33.24
C SER A 207 -23.71 -48.56 -33.33
N HIS A 208 -24.69 -49.06 -34.09
CA HIS A 208 -26.04 -48.48 -34.17
C HIS A 208 -26.71 -48.30 -32.79
N LYS A 209 -26.31 -49.08 -31.77
CA LYS A 209 -26.78 -48.92 -30.39
C LYS A 209 -26.36 -47.59 -29.76
N CYS A 210 -25.16 -47.09 -30.06
CA CYS A 210 -24.71 -45.77 -29.59
C CYS A 210 -25.52 -44.65 -30.25
N ILE A 211 -25.78 -44.76 -31.56
CA ILE A 211 -26.62 -43.79 -32.29
C ILE A 211 -28.03 -43.76 -31.70
N ALA A 212 -28.63 -44.91 -31.41
CA ALA A 212 -29.94 -45.00 -30.77
C ALA A 212 -29.98 -44.32 -29.39
N VAL A 213 -28.95 -44.54 -28.55
CA VAL A 213 -28.84 -43.88 -27.23
C VAL A 213 -28.69 -42.36 -27.38
N CYS A 214 -27.87 -41.87 -28.30
CA CYS A 214 -27.75 -40.43 -28.58
C CYS A 214 -29.07 -39.81 -29.05
N VAL A 215 -29.83 -40.49 -29.92
CA VAL A 215 -31.16 -40.02 -30.36
C VAL A 215 -32.14 -39.98 -29.20
N ILE A 216 -32.18 -40.99 -28.34
CA ILE A 216 -33.05 -41.02 -27.14
C ILE A 216 -32.71 -39.86 -26.20
N LEU A 217 -31.43 -39.57 -25.95
CA LEU A 217 -30.99 -38.45 -25.11
C LEU A 217 -31.37 -37.08 -25.71
N VAL A 218 -31.25 -36.90 -27.02
CA VAL A 218 -31.69 -35.67 -27.71
C VAL A 218 -33.20 -35.50 -27.64
N VAL A 219 -33.98 -36.56 -27.85
CA VAL A 219 -35.45 -36.52 -27.73
C VAL A 219 -35.88 -36.22 -26.29
N ALA A 220 -35.21 -36.79 -25.28
CA ALA A 220 -35.46 -36.49 -23.87
C ALA A 220 -35.15 -35.02 -23.53
N ALA A 221 -34.03 -34.47 -24.02
CA ALA A 221 -33.68 -33.07 -23.82
C ALA A 221 -34.72 -32.12 -24.46
N LEU A 222 -35.16 -32.42 -25.69
CA LEU A 222 -36.20 -31.65 -26.38
C LEU A 222 -37.57 -31.73 -25.66
N ALA A 223 -37.92 -32.89 -25.09
CA ALA A 223 -39.13 -33.03 -24.28
C ALA A 223 -39.06 -32.19 -22.98
N ILE A 224 -37.90 -32.16 -22.31
CA ILE A 224 -37.69 -31.31 -21.12
C ILE A 224 -37.80 -29.82 -21.47
N VAL A 225 -37.24 -29.37 -22.60
CA VAL A 225 -37.40 -27.99 -23.09
C VAL A 225 -38.88 -27.69 -23.39
N GLY A 226 -39.63 -28.60 -24.02
CA GLY A 226 -41.05 -28.44 -24.30
C GLY A 226 -41.94 -28.36 -23.05
N ILE A 227 -41.62 -29.14 -22.01
CA ILE A 227 -42.31 -29.08 -20.70
C ILE A 227 -41.97 -27.76 -19.99
N SER A 228 -40.71 -27.32 -20.06
CA SER A 228 -40.25 -26.09 -19.43
C SER A 228 -40.87 -24.84 -20.06
N THR A 229 -40.99 -24.78 -21.39
CA THR A 229 -41.66 -23.67 -22.08
C THR A 229 -43.18 -23.65 -21.82
N LYS A 230 -43.84 -24.81 -21.67
CA LYS A 230 -45.25 -24.86 -21.27
C LYS A 230 -45.48 -24.37 -19.83
N LEU A 231 -44.63 -24.78 -18.89
CA LEU A 231 -44.67 -24.29 -17.50
C LEU A 231 -44.38 -22.78 -17.37
N LEU A 232 -43.60 -22.21 -18.30
CA LEU A 232 -43.33 -20.77 -18.37
C LEU A 232 -44.47 -19.97 -19.03
N THR A 233 -45.39 -20.61 -19.77
CA THR A 233 -46.50 -19.94 -20.47
C THR A 233 -47.84 -20.02 -19.75
N GLU A 234 -48.04 -20.95 -18.80
CA GLU A 234 -49.31 -21.09 -18.06
C GLU A 234 -49.42 -20.19 -16.79
N LYS A 235 -48.40 -19.40 -16.43
CA LYS A 235 -48.51 -18.34 -15.40
C LYS A 235 -48.95 -17.01 -16.00
N GLY A 236 -50.20 -16.96 -16.43
CA GLY A 236 -50.76 -15.88 -17.24
C GLY A 236 -52.03 -15.20 -16.71
N GLU A 237 -52.30 -15.17 -15.39
CA GLU A 237 -53.39 -14.34 -14.86
C GLU A 237 -53.13 -13.86 -13.41
N GLN A 238 -52.47 -12.70 -13.29
CA GLN A 238 -52.57 -11.82 -12.14
C GLN A 238 -52.93 -10.42 -12.65
N GLY A 239 -53.80 -9.71 -11.91
CA GLY A 239 -54.29 -8.38 -12.31
C GLY A 239 -53.17 -7.35 -12.45
N PRO A 240 -53.44 -6.20 -13.10
CA PRO A 240 -52.42 -5.21 -13.45
C PRO A 240 -51.72 -4.68 -12.19
N ALA A 241 -50.48 -5.15 -11.97
CA ALA A 241 -49.57 -4.53 -11.04
C ALA A 241 -49.40 -3.06 -11.42
N LYS A 242 -49.37 -2.16 -10.43
CA LYS A 242 -49.04 -0.76 -10.69
C LYS A 242 -47.70 -0.71 -11.43
N PRO A 243 -47.56 0.13 -12.48
CA PRO A 243 -46.24 0.35 -13.06
C PRO A 243 -45.32 0.83 -11.95
N ALA A 244 -44.15 0.20 -11.83
CA ALA A 244 -43.10 0.70 -10.95
C ALA A 244 -42.82 2.16 -11.33
N GLU A 245 -42.68 3.04 -10.34
CA GLU A 245 -42.31 4.43 -10.63
C GLU A 245 -41.00 4.42 -11.44
N PRO A 246 -40.90 5.22 -12.51
CA PRO A 246 -39.64 5.33 -13.23
C PRO A 246 -38.59 5.80 -12.24
N ILE A 247 -37.53 5.01 -12.06
CA ILE A 247 -36.41 5.33 -11.16
C ILE A 247 -35.93 6.73 -11.54
N LYS A 248 -36.21 7.70 -10.67
CA LYS A 248 -35.82 9.09 -10.90
C LYS A 248 -34.29 9.09 -11.01
N PRO A 249 -33.69 9.62 -12.08
CA PRO A 249 -32.24 9.69 -12.16
C PRO A 249 -31.75 10.46 -10.94
N VAL A 250 -30.93 9.81 -10.12
CA VAL A 250 -30.35 10.44 -8.93
C VAL A 250 -29.61 11.70 -9.41
N PRO A 251 -29.85 12.87 -8.79
CA PRO A 251 -29.11 14.08 -9.17
C PRO A 251 -27.60 13.82 -9.08
N PRO A 252 -26.79 14.41 -9.98
CA PRO A 252 -25.34 14.33 -9.84
C PRO A 252 -24.92 14.86 -8.47
N LEU A 253 -23.99 14.15 -7.81
CA LEU A 253 -23.42 14.51 -6.51
C LEU A 253 -23.16 16.03 -6.44
N PRO A 254 -23.69 16.77 -5.44
CA PRO A 254 -23.52 18.21 -5.36
C PRO A 254 -22.03 18.57 -5.27
N LYS A 255 -21.58 19.50 -6.12
CA LYS A 255 -20.17 19.94 -6.18
C LYS A 255 -19.66 20.64 -4.92
N ASN A 256 -20.52 20.88 -3.93
CA ASN A 256 -20.20 21.62 -2.72
C ASN A 256 -20.64 20.83 -1.47
N VAL A 257 -19.73 19.99 -0.97
CA VAL A 257 -19.85 19.30 0.34
C VAL A 257 -19.21 20.09 1.48
N ARG A 258 -18.73 21.32 1.23
CA ARG A 258 -18.00 22.12 2.21
C ARG A 258 -18.96 22.84 3.15
N LEU A 259 -18.59 22.95 4.42
CA LEU A 259 -19.37 23.72 5.38
C LEU A 259 -19.28 25.24 5.09
N PRO A 260 -20.35 26.01 5.33
CA PRO A 260 -20.33 27.48 5.30
C PRO A 260 -19.27 28.05 6.25
N ARG A 261 -18.60 29.14 5.84
CA ARG A 261 -17.57 29.83 6.65
C ARG A 261 -18.14 30.88 7.61
N SER A 262 -19.46 31.08 7.63
CA SER A 262 -20.15 32.05 8.49
C SER A 262 -20.01 31.75 9.99
N LEU A 263 -19.70 30.51 10.36
CA LEU A 263 -19.47 30.08 11.74
C LEU A 263 -18.12 29.38 11.86
N VAL A 264 -17.31 29.83 12.82
CA VAL A 264 -15.99 29.27 13.12
C VAL A 264 -16.04 28.64 14.53
N PRO A 265 -15.78 27.33 14.68
CA PRO A 265 -15.72 26.70 16.00
C PRO A 265 -14.49 27.17 16.78
N VAL A 266 -14.66 27.31 18.10
CA VAL A 266 -13.64 27.80 19.04
C VAL A 266 -13.36 26.76 20.12
N HIS A 267 -14.42 26.18 20.68
CA HIS A 267 -14.34 25.19 21.75
C HIS A 267 -15.49 24.17 21.65
N TYR A 268 -15.20 22.93 22.00
CA TYR A 268 -16.16 21.84 22.19
C TYR A 268 -16.08 21.32 23.62
N ASP A 269 -17.22 21.20 24.29
CA ASP A 269 -17.39 20.44 25.52
C ASP A 269 -18.22 19.19 25.19
N VAL A 270 -17.67 17.99 25.43
CA VAL A 270 -18.20 16.70 24.98
C VAL A 270 -18.25 15.70 26.14
N GLU A 271 -19.46 15.32 26.59
CA GLU A 271 -19.64 14.18 27.52
C GLU A 271 -20.20 12.97 26.75
N LEU A 272 -19.57 11.79 26.92
CA LEU A 272 -19.96 10.53 26.27
C LEU A 272 -20.09 9.39 27.28
N THR A 273 -21.17 8.62 27.18
CA THR A 273 -21.48 7.44 28.01
C THR A 273 -21.62 6.19 27.14
N PRO A 274 -20.51 5.50 26.78
CA PRO A 274 -20.57 4.23 26.06
C PRO A 274 -21.09 3.06 26.90
N ARG A 275 -21.89 2.18 26.28
CA ARG A 275 -22.29 0.88 26.84
C ARG A 275 -21.53 -0.23 26.11
N LEU A 276 -20.73 -0.99 26.85
CA LEU A 276 -19.98 -2.15 26.33
C LEU A 276 -20.78 -3.47 26.47
N ASP A 277 -22.06 -3.33 26.82
CA ASP A 277 -23.02 -4.39 27.11
C ASP A 277 -24.36 -4.14 26.37
N GLY A 278 -25.19 -5.18 26.30
CA GLY A 278 -26.52 -5.10 25.71
C GLY A 278 -26.52 -4.74 24.23
N ASN A 279 -26.99 -3.53 23.91
CA ASN A 279 -27.20 -3.05 22.54
C ASN A 279 -26.00 -2.27 21.95
N PHE A 280 -24.91 -2.09 22.71
CA PHE A 280 -23.72 -1.34 22.28
C PHE A 280 -23.98 0.13 21.86
N THR A 281 -24.99 0.81 22.41
CA THR A 281 -25.19 2.25 22.16
C THR A 281 -24.34 3.13 23.08
N PHE A 282 -24.08 4.38 22.67
CA PHE A 282 -23.58 5.44 23.53
C PHE A 282 -24.55 6.62 23.56
N ASN A 283 -24.72 7.21 24.74
CA ASN A 283 -25.38 8.51 24.89
C ASN A 283 -24.30 9.60 24.87
N GLY A 284 -24.61 10.78 24.35
CA GLY A 284 -23.70 11.92 24.40
C GLY A 284 -24.40 13.26 24.50
N SER A 285 -23.64 14.26 24.92
CA SER A 285 -24.01 15.66 24.90
C SER A 285 -22.82 16.48 24.40
N VAL A 286 -23.09 17.47 23.54
CA VAL A 286 -22.08 18.40 23.04
C VAL A 286 -22.54 19.84 23.19
N ALA A 287 -21.60 20.71 23.60
CA ALA A 287 -21.74 22.15 23.53
C ALA A 287 -20.60 22.74 22.68
N ILE A 288 -20.95 23.34 21.53
CA ILE A 288 -20.01 23.94 20.60
C ILE A 288 -20.05 25.46 20.76
N LEU A 289 -18.96 26.07 21.20
CA LEU A 289 -18.73 27.50 21.13
C LEU A 289 -18.29 27.87 19.71
N VAL A 290 -19.08 28.71 19.04
CA VAL A 290 -18.78 29.23 17.70
C VAL A 290 -18.72 30.77 17.72
N ARG A 291 -17.84 31.34 16.89
CA ARG A 291 -17.84 32.77 16.58
C ARG A 291 -18.50 32.99 15.22
N CYS A 292 -19.43 33.95 15.17
CA CYS A 292 -20.00 34.41 13.91
C CYS A 292 -18.97 35.23 13.13
N ALA A 293 -18.68 34.82 11.88
CA ALA A 293 -17.70 35.46 11.00
C ALA A 293 -18.38 36.33 9.92
N SER A 294 -19.51 35.88 9.39
CA SER A 294 -20.45 36.65 8.57
C SER A 294 -21.88 36.42 9.07
N GLU A 295 -22.76 37.40 8.86
CA GLU A 295 -24.14 37.36 9.36
C GLU A 295 -24.89 36.16 8.76
N THR A 296 -25.59 35.39 9.60
CA THR A 296 -26.29 34.18 9.11
C THR A 296 -27.44 33.73 10.01
N SER A 297 -28.52 33.27 9.40
CA SER A 297 -29.63 32.55 10.06
C SER A 297 -29.51 31.02 9.96
N ASN A 298 -28.43 30.50 9.34
CA ASN A 298 -28.21 29.08 9.13
C ASN A 298 -27.01 28.56 9.94
N VAL A 299 -27.25 27.59 10.83
CA VAL A 299 -26.20 26.78 11.45
C VAL A 299 -26.16 25.43 10.74
N THR A 300 -25.12 25.20 9.93
CA THR A 300 -24.87 23.91 9.26
C THR A 300 -23.59 23.28 9.81
N LEU A 301 -23.65 22.00 10.17
CA LEU A 301 -22.53 21.20 10.71
C LEU A 301 -22.66 19.73 10.27
N HIS A 302 -21.60 18.92 10.40
CA HIS A 302 -21.64 17.52 9.97
C HIS A 302 -22.27 16.58 11.01
N ILE A 303 -23.01 15.58 10.52
CA ILE A 303 -23.62 14.49 11.29
C ILE A 303 -23.70 13.21 10.43
N LYS A 304 -23.50 12.03 11.03
CA LYS A 304 -23.78 10.74 10.38
C LYS A 304 -24.05 9.67 11.44
N ASP A 305 -25.03 8.78 11.19
CA ASP A 305 -25.37 7.63 12.06
C ASP A 305 -25.71 7.97 13.55
N LEU A 306 -26.12 9.22 13.82
CA LEU A 306 -26.50 9.73 15.14
C LEU A 306 -27.96 10.20 15.18
N ASN A 307 -28.66 9.95 16.29
CA ASN A 307 -29.98 10.49 16.56
C ASN A 307 -29.86 11.68 17.54
N VAL A 308 -30.31 12.88 17.15
CA VAL A 308 -30.10 14.14 17.89
C VAL A 308 -31.40 14.65 18.55
N SER A 309 -31.29 15.16 19.78
CA SER A 309 -32.36 15.81 20.54
C SER A 309 -31.88 17.10 21.22
N ASP A 310 -32.82 17.83 21.83
CA ASP A 310 -32.56 18.98 22.72
C ASP A 310 -31.74 20.14 22.10
N VAL A 311 -31.83 20.27 20.78
CA VAL A 311 -31.12 21.29 20.01
C VAL A 311 -31.42 22.70 20.52
N SER A 312 -30.37 23.49 20.74
CA SER A 312 -30.49 24.90 21.13
C SER A 312 -29.28 25.71 20.68
N VAL A 313 -29.52 26.99 20.41
CA VAL A 313 -28.47 27.99 20.13
C VAL A 313 -28.72 29.17 21.06
N SER A 314 -27.67 29.69 21.71
CA SER A 314 -27.77 30.80 22.67
C SER A 314 -26.53 31.67 22.64
N GLU A 315 -26.69 32.97 22.88
CA GLU A 315 -25.55 33.91 23.02
C GLU A 315 -24.69 33.57 24.24
N SER A 316 -23.38 33.46 24.09
CA SER A 316 -22.48 32.96 25.15
C SER A 316 -22.13 33.99 26.21
N ASN A 317 -22.37 35.28 25.95
CA ASN A 317 -21.80 36.39 26.73
C ASN A 317 -22.63 36.83 27.96
N ALA A 318 -23.65 36.06 28.38
CA ALA A 318 -24.43 36.36 29.58
C ALA A 318 -24.77 35.12 30.41
N ALA A 319 -24.81 35.29 31.73
CA ALA A 319 -25.37 34.31 32.65
C ALA A 319 -26.89 34.25 32.45
N GLY A 320 -27.37 33.30 31.66
CA GLY A 320 -28.73 33.30 31.11
C GLY A 320 -28.82 33.91 29.70
N GLY A 321 -27.80 33.68 28.86
CA GLY A 321 -27.75 34.16 27.47
C GLY A 321 -29.00 33.87 26.65
N SER A 322 -29.41 34.86 25.87
CA SER A 322 -30.65 34.82 25.08
C SER A 322 -30.65 33.62 24.12
N ARG A 323 -31.70 32.79 24.17
CA ARG A 323 -31.90 31.69 23.23
C ARG A 323 -32.24 32.27 21.87
N VAL A 324 -31.49 31.87 20.85
CA VAL A 324 -31.88 32.09 19.46
C VAL A 324 -32.91 31.02 19.12
N GLU A 325 -34.14 31.44 18.86
CA GLU A 325 -35.18 30.51 18.41
C GLU A 325 -34.86 29.98 17.02
N HIS A 326 -35.21 28.71 16.78
CA HIS A 326 -35.18 28.06 15.48
C HIS A 326 -36.57 27.49 15.18
N ASP A 327 -36.94 27.42 13.91
CA ASP A 327 -38.22 26.82 13.50
C ASP A 327 -38.14 25.30 13.49
N ARG A 328 -37.01 24.77 13.02
CA ARG A 328 -36.71 23.33 12.92
C ARG A 328 -35.21 23.10 12.75
N TYR A 329 -34.81 21.84 12.90
CA TYR A 329 -33.57 21.32 12.36
C TYR A 329 -33.87 20.15 11.42
N ASP A 330 -33.11 20.05 10.32
CA ASP A 330 -33.24 19.02 9.30
C ASP A 330 -31.91 18.27 9.13
N GLU A 331 -31.96 16.99 8.79
CA GLU A 331 -30.79 16.17 8.46
C GLU A 331 -30.73 15.90 6.95
N ASP A 332 -29.70 16.41 6.27
CA ASP A 332 -29.37 15.97 4.91
C ASP A 332 -28.44 14.76 5.00
N LYS A 333 -29.00 13.57 4.79
CA LYS A 333 -28.27 12.29 4.86
C LYS A 333 -27.30 12.08 3.69
N HIS A 334 -27.46 12.82 2.60
CA HIS A 334 -26.61 12.73 1.42
C HIS A 334 -25.36 13.59 1.60
N LEU A 335 -25.52 14.83 2.06
CA LEU A 335 -24.40 15.73 2.41
C LEU A 335 -23.82 15.46 3.80
N GLN A 336 -24.48 14.63 4.62
CA GLN A 336 -24.11 14.35 6.01
C GLN A 336 -24.13 15.62 6.87
N PHE A 337 -25.16 16.46 6.67
CA PHE A 337 -25.33 17.76 7.34
C PHE A 337 -26.52 17.77 8.30
N LEU A 338 -26.33 18.39 9.47
CA LEU A 338 -27.41 18.90 10.33
C LEU A 338 -27.57 20.40 10.03
N VAL A 339 -28.77 20.82 9.66
CA VAL A 339 -29.12 22.20 9.29
C VAL A 339 -30.14 22.75 10.29
N ILE A 340 -29.76 23.75 11.09
CA ILE A 340 -30.64 24.41 12.06
C ILE A 340 -31.00 25.80 11.54
N LYS A 341 -32.29 26.05 11.31
CA LYS A 341 -32.78 27.33 10.73
C LYS A 341 -33.29 28.27 11.82
N LEU A 342 -32.57 29.36 12.03
CA LEU A 342 -32.81 30.35 13.09
C LEU A 342 -33.83 31.41 12.65
N LYS A 343 -34.70 31.84 13.56
CA LYS A 343 -35.70 32.90 13.32
C LYS A 343 -35.12 34.31 13.20
N ARG A 344 -33.85 34.49 13.58
CA ARG A 344 -33.09 35.74 13.42
C ARG A 344 -31.64 35.43 13.07
N PRO A 345 -30.93 36.32 12.35
CA PRO A 345 -29.52 36.14 12.11
C PRO A 345 -28.69 36.20 13.41
N LEU A 346 -27.52 35.57 13.34
CA LEU A 346 -26.42 35.65 14.29
C LEU A 346 -25.55 36.87 13.95
N ALA A 347 -25.21 37.67 14.95
CA ALA A 347 -24.51 38.93 14.76
C ALA A 347 -22.99 38.71 14.60
N VAL A 348 -22.40 39.35 13.59
CA VAL A 348 -20.96 39.26 13.26
C VAL A 348 -20.10 39.55 14.49
N GLY A 349 -19.06 38.73 14.68
CA GLY A 349 -18.13 38.84 15.80
C GLY A 349 -18.65 38.30 17.14
N THR A 350 -19.95 38.01 17.28
CA THR A 350 -20.55 37.51 18.52
C THR A 350 -20.31 36.01 18.69
N ASN A 351 -20.16 35.59 19.95
CA ASN A 351 -19.99 34.19 20.34
C ASN A 351 -21.35 33.57 20.69
N TYR A 352 -21.59 32.39 20.16
CA TYR A 352 -22.79 31.59 20.40
C TYR A 352 -22.42 30.18 20.84
N THR A 353 -23.27 29.55 21.65
CA THR A 353 -23.15 28.15 22.03
C THR A 353 -24.29 27.36 21.39
N ILE A 354 -23.94 26.35 20.59
CA ILE A 354 -24.85 25.33 20.06
C ILE A 354 -24.82 24.16 21.04
N ARG A 355 -25.96 23.72 21.56
CA ARG A 355 -26.06 22.55 22.46
C ARG A 355 -26.98 21.48 21.86
N MET A 356 -26.55 20.23 21.93
CA MET A 356 -27.25 19.07 21.38
C MET A 356 -27.02 17.84 22.28
N ASN A 357 -28.07 17.07 22.52
CA ASN A 357 -27.96 15.71 23.05
C ASN A 357 -28.08 14.72 21.89
N PHE A 358 -27.48 13.53 22.03
CA PHE A 358 -27.53 12.51 20.98
C PHE A 358 -27.36 11.09 21.50
N VAL A 359 -27.79 10.13 20.68
CA VAL A 359 -27.54 8.70 20.86
C VAL A 359 -26.93 8.14 19.57
N GLY A 360 -25.85 7.37 19.73
CA GLY A 360 -25.16 6.68 18.63
C GLY A 360 -24.94 5.20 18.94
N LEU A 361 -24.41 4.47 17.95
CA LEU A 361 -24.09 3.04 18.04
C LEU A 361 -22.58 2.82 17.96
N LEU A 362 -22.03 2.03 18.88
CA LEU A 362 -20.69 1.46 18.75
C LEU A 362 -20.74 0.38 17.67
N ASN A 363 -20.54 0.82 16.43
CA ASN A 363 -20.51 -0.02 15.23
C ASN A 363 -19.30 -0.97 15.24
N ASP A 364 -19.24 -1.89 14.28
CA ASP A 364 -18.08 -2.76 14.00
C ASP A 364 -17.49 -2.54 12.59
N ASP A 365 -17.71 -1.34 12.03
CA ASP A 365 -17.10 -0.86 10.78
C ASP A 365 -15.65 -0.36 10.95
N LEU A 366 -15.16 -0.27 12.20
CA LEU A 366 -13.82 0.22 12.56
C LEU A 366 -13.62 1.70 12.20
N ALA A 367 -14.70 2.48 12.23
CA ALA A 367 -14.75 3.92 11.94
C ALA A 367 -15.74 4.63 12.89
N GLY A 368 -15.55 5.92 13.13
CA GLY A 368 -16.30 6.67 14.13
C GLY A 368 -15.96 6.20 15.55
N PHE A 369 -16.94 6.16 16.45
CA PHE A 369 -16.81 5.53 17.76
C PHE A 369 -17.34 4.09 17.67
N TYR A 370 -16.47 3.10 17.82
CA TYR A 370 -16.73 1.71 17.44
C TYR A 370 -16.34 0.70 18.54
N ARG A 371 -16.84 -0.55 18.45
CA ARG A 371 -16.53 -1.64 19.39
C ARG A 371 -15.42 -2.56 18.84
N SER A 372 -14.50 -2.97 19.72
CA SER A 372 -13.48 -4.00 19.44
C SER A 372 -13.50 -5.08 20.53
N SER A 373 -12.92 -6.25 20.25
CA SER A 373 -12.85 -7.33 21.25
C SER A 373 -11.59 -8.20 21.17
N TYR A 374 -11.21 -8.71 22.33
CA TYR A 374 -10.15 -9.73 22.46
C TYR A 374 -10.60 -10.89 23.34
N VAL A 375 -9.81 -11.96 23.36
CA VAL A 375 -10.01 -13.11 24.27
C VAL A 375 -8.91 -13.05 25.33
N ASP A 376 -9.31 -13.06 26.61
CA ASP A 376 -8.37 -13.01 27.72
C ASP A 376 -7.70 -14.37 27.99
N ALA A 377 -6.77 -14.41 28.97
CA ALA A 377 -6.03 -15.63 29.32
C ALA A 377 -6.90 -16.74 29.94
N SER A 378 -8.16 -16.47 30.25
CA SER A 378 -9.16 -17.44 30.74
C SER A 378 -10.19 -17.85 29.68
N GLY A 379 -10.04 -17.37 28.44
CA GLY A 379 -10.91 -17.72 27.31
C GLY A 379 -12.17 -16.86 27.19
N HIS A 380 -12.35 -15.83 28.03
CA HIS A 380 -13.53 -14.96 27.97
C HIS A 380 -13.35 -13.84 26.95
N LYS A 381 -14.43 -13.51 26.22
CA LYS A 381 -14.47 -12.37 25.29
C LYS A 381 -14.59 -11.07 26.09
N ARG A 382 -13.62 -10.17 25.91
CA ARG A 382 -13.57 -8.83 26.51
C ARG A 382 -13.92 -7.79 25.45
N TRP A 383 -14.74 -6.81 25.81
CA TRP A 383 -15.17 -5.72 24.92
C TRP A 383 -14.51 -4.41 25.33
N LEU A 384 -14.16 -3.62 24.33
CA LEU A 384 -13.67 -2.24 24.46
C LEU A 384 -14.35 -1.35 23.41
N ALA A 385 -14.29 -0.03 23.61
CA ALA A 385 -14.64 0.96 22.60
C ALA A 385 -13.43 1.82 22.26
N ALA A 386 -13.30 2.20 20.98
CA ALA A 386 -12.21 3.01 20.46
C ALA A 386 -12.71 3.93 19.33
N THR A 387 -11.89 4.90 18.94
CA THR A 387 -12.20 5.92 17.92
C THR A 387 -11.29 5.82 16.71
N GLN A 388 -11.85 5.92 15.50
CA GLN A 388 -11.11 6.21 14.27
C GLN A 388 -11.88 7.28 13.49
N PHE A 389 -11.35 8.50 13.41
CA PHE A 389 -12.07 9.65 12.84
C PHE A 389 -11.50 10.17 11.52
N GLN A 390 -10.25 9.86 11.17
CA GLN A 390 -9.69 10.20 9.86
C GLN A 390 -10.34 9.29 8.78
N ALA A 391 -10.83 9.82 7.66
CA ALA A 391 -10.81 11.25 7.27
C ALA A 391 -12.00 12.07 7.79
N THR A 392 -13.21 11.50 7.81
CA THR A 392 -14.47 12.24 8.02
C THR A 392 -15.47 11.47 8.87
N ASP A 393 -15.03 10.86 9.97
CA ASP A 393 -15.86 10.02 10.83
C ASP A 393 -16.03 10.53 12.27
N ALA A 394 -15.45 11.68 12.64
CA ALA A 394 -15.75 12.35 13.92
C ALA A 394 -17.25 12.69 14.04
N ARG A 395 -17.86 13.05 12.91
CA ARG A 395 -19.32 13.24 12.72
C ARG A 395 -20.21 12.03 13.09
N ARG A 396 -19.63 10.83 13.29
CA ARG A 396 -20.32 9.64 13.82
C ARG A 396 -20.20 9.47 15.33
N ALA A 397 -19.34 10.22 15.98
CA ALA A 397 -19.19 10.20 17.44
C ALA A 397 -19.92 11.38 18.10
N PHE A 398 -19.95 12.55 17.45
CA PHE A 398 -20.71 13.72 17.88
C PHE A 398 -20.95 14.66 16.67
N PRO A 399 -22.06 15.42 16.61
CA PRO A 399 -22.28 16.39 15.53
C PRO A 399 -21.27 17.53 15.65
N CYS A 400 -20.54 17.85 14.57
CA CYS A 400 -19.40 18.78 14.62
C CYS A 400 -19.04 19.44 13.28
N PHE A 401 -18.20 20.48 13.33
CA PHE A 401 -17.63 21.13 12.16
C PHE A 401 -16.46 20.30 11.59
N ASP A 402 -16.80 19.14 11.03
CA ASP A 402 -15.84 18.09 10.67
C ASP A 402 -15.06 18.37 9.37
N GLU A 403 -14.19 19.38 9.40
CA GLU A 403 -13.19 19.70 8.37
C GLU A 403 -11.82 20.05 9.01
N PRO A 404 -10.67 19.70 8.39
CA PRO A 404 -9.34 19.94 8.97
C PRO A 404 -9.00 21.43 9.19
N ALA A 405 -9.51 22.36 8.38
CA ALA A 405 -9.35 23.81 8.58
C ALA A 405 -10.08 24.36 9.83
N MET A 406 -11.12 23.67 10.31
CA MET A 406 -12.01 24.15 11.36
C MET A 406 -11.49 23.80 12.77
N LYS A 407 -10.18 24.00 12.99
CA LYS A 407 -9.49 23.66 14.25
C LYS A 407 -10.06 24.41 15.47
N ALA A 408 -10.32 23.67 16.54
CA ALA A 408 -10.87 24.16 17.81
C ALA A 408 -10.17 23.50 19.01
N THR A 409 -10.54 23.90 20.23
CA THR A 409 -10.14 23.21 21.47
C THR A 409 -11.23 22.27 21.96
N PHE A 410 -10.88 21.19 22.65
CA PHE A 410 -11.83 20.16 23.12
C PHE A 410 -11.66 19.90 24.62
N ALA A 411 -12.74 20.00 25.39
CA ALA A 411 -12.88 19.39 26.70
C ALA A 411 -13.68 18.09 26.54
N VAL A 412 -13.18 16.99 27.10
CA VAL A 412 -13.78 15.66 26.96
C VAL A 412 -14.07 15.08 28.34
N THR A 413 -15.26 14.50 28.50
CA THR A 413 -15.63 13.71 29.68
C THR A 413 -16.17 12.35 29.25
N ILE A 414 -15.53 11.26 29.71
CA ILE A 414 -15.93 9.89 29.38
C ILE A 414 -16.54 9.23 30.63
N VAL A 415 -17.81 8.82 30.54
CA VAL A 415 -18.54 8.14 31.60
C VAL A 415 -18.49 6.63 31.38
N ARG A 416 -17.73 5.92 32.21
CA ARG A 416 -17.41 4.50 32.07
C ARG A 416 -17.69 3.69 33.35
N PRO A 417 -17.78 2.36 33.27
CA PRO A 417 -17.75 1.48 34.45
C PRO A 417 -16.47 1.64 35.30
N THR A 418 -16.58 1.45 36.62
CA THR A 418 -15.46 1.51 37.57
C THR A 418 -14.34 0.47 37.35
N ASN A 419 -14.63 -0.63 36.65
CA ASN A 419 -13.65 -1.68 36.30
C ASN A 419 -12.98 -1.47 34.93
N MET A 420 -13.36 -0.43 34.19
CA MET A 420 -12.73 0.00 32.94
C MET A 420 -11.87 1.25 33.19
N LYS A 421 -10.99 1.59 32.26
CA LYS A 421 -10.22 2.84 32.20
C LYS A 421 -10.66 3.63 30.97
N ALA A 422 -10.59 4.95 31.02
CA ALA A 422 -10.74 5.82 29.85
C ALA A 422 -9.41 6.48 29.52
N LEU A 423 -9.09 6.55 28.24
CA LEU A 423 -7.98 7.32 27.68
C LEU A 423 -8.56 8.37 26.72
N SER A 424 -7.93 9.54 26.63
CA SER A 424 -8.17 10.53 25.57
C SER A 424 -6.85 11.26 25.25
N ASN A 425 -6.87 12.23 24.33
CA ASN A 425 -5.70 13.00 23.87
C ASN A 425 -4.85 13.59 25.02
N MET A 426 -5.50 14.10 26.06
CA MET A 426 -4.89 14.80 27.19
C MET A 426 -4.84 13.95 28.47
N PRO A 427 -4.14 14.38 29.54
CA PRO A 427 -4.24 13.75 30.86
C PRO A 427 -5.64 13.87 31.46
N ILE A 428 -5.99 12.96 32.38
CA ILE A 428 -7.18 13.10 33.23
C ILE A 428 -6.97 14.31 34.16
N ASN A 429 -7.99 15.16 34.26
CA ASN A 429 -8.06 16.29 35.18
C ASN A 429 -8.78 15.90 36.48
N ALA A 430 -9.89 15.17 36.38
CA ALA A 430 -10.65 14.67 37.53
C ALA A 430 -11.46 13.42 37.18
N THR A 431 -11.60 12.51 38.14
CA THR A 431 -12.53 11.36 38.08
C THR A 431 -13.65 11.56 39.09
N ILE A 432 -14.90 11.63 38.64
CA ILE A 432 -16.08 11.86 39.49
C ILE A 432 -16.96 10.61 39.50
N THR A 433 -17.23 10.04 40.67
CA THR A 433 -18.18 8.93 40.82
C THR A 433 -19.60 9.37 40.45
N ARG A 434 -20.24 8.62 39.56
CA ARG A 434 -21.65 8.77 39.16
C ARG A 434 -22.48 7.59 39.73
N PRO A 435 -23.82 7.67 39.75
CA PRO A 435 -24.67 6.54 40.14
C PRO A 435 -24.43 5.27 39.30
N ASN A 436 -24.96 4.14 39.76
CA ASN A 436 -24.97 2.86 39.03
C ASN A 436 -23.59 2.26 38.70
N GLY A 437 -22.57 2.55 39.52
CA GLY A 437 -21.22 1.98 39.35
C GLY A 437 -20.40 2.62 38.23
N LEU A 438 -20.73 3.87 37.85
CA LEU A 438 -20.07 4.62 36.81
C LEU A 438 -19.08 5.66 37.38
N GLN A 439 -18.09 6.03 36.59
CA GLN A 439 -17.14 7.12 36.82
C GLN A 439 -17.07 8.00 35.58
N ALA A 440 -17.13 9.31 35.76
CA ALA A 440 -16.88 10.31 34.73
C ALA A 440 -15.42 10.78 34.83
N ASP A 441 -14.59 10.37 33.88
CA ASP A 441 -13.23 10.90 33.71
C ASP A 441 -13.29 12.16 32.85
N SER A 442 -13.07 13.32 33.45
CA SER A 442 -12.91 14.60 32.76
C SER A 442 -11.44 14.82 32.46
N PHE A 443 -11.11 15.05 31.19
CA PHE A 443 -9.76 15.28 30.69
C PHE A 443 -9.41 16.77 30.66
N GLN A 444 -8.11 17.10 30.67
CA GLN A 444 -7.66 18.48 30.46
C GLN A 444 -8.02 18.94 29.04
N THR A 445 -8.34 20.22 28.87
CA THR A 445 -8.66 20.79 27.56
C THR A 445 -7.49 20.68 26.59
N THR A 446 -7.75 20.25 25.34
CA THR A 446 -6.73 20.14 24.30
C THR A 446 -6.18 21.51 23.87
N VAL A 447 -5.01 21.48 23.23
CA VAL A 447 -4.59 22.57 22.32
C VAL A 447 -5.56 22.69 21.12
N ARG A 448 -5.43 23.76 20.33
CA ARG A 448 -6.24 23.94 19.11
C ARG A 448 -5.83 22.90 18.05
N MET A 449 -6.76 22.02 17.68
CA MET A 449 -6.54 20.89 16.77
C MET A 449 -7.79 20.56 15.92
N SER A 450 -7.63 19.68 14.95
CA SER A 450 -8.68 19.24 14.01
C SER A 450 -9.62 18.20 14.63
N THR A 451 -10.87 18.11 14.18
CA THR A 451 -11.86 17.11 14.67
C THR A 451 -11.37 15.67 14.52
N TYR A 452 -10.74 15.35 13.38
CA TYR A 452 -10.27 14.00 13.07
C TYR A 452 -9.16 13.47 14.00
N LEU A 453 -8.54 14.37 14.78
CA LEU A 453 -7.46 14.06 15.73
C LEU A 453 -7.95 13.79 17.15
N LEU A 454 -9.22 14.07 17.44
CA LEU A 454 -9.82 13.73 18.73
C LEU A 454 -9.92 12.21 18.86
N ALA A 455 -9.57 11.67 20.03
CA ALA A 455 -9.63 10.24 20.27
C ALA A 455 -9.99 9.90 21.72
N PHE A 456 -10.61 8.73 21.90
CA PHE A 456 -10.84 8.14 23.21
C PHE A 456 -10.98 6.62 23.14
N VAL A 457 -10.46 5.93 24.16
CA VAL A 457 -10.51 4.48 24.29
C VAL A 457 -11.05 4.12 25.67
N VAL A 458 -12.04 3.23 25.74
CA VAL A 458 -12.58 2.68 26.99
C VAL A 458 -12.32 1.17 27.01
N SER A 459 -11.43 0.75 27.91
CA SER A 459 -10.94 -0.63 27.97
C SER A 459 -10.41 -1.01 29.36
N ASP A 460 -10.11 -2.28 29.55
CA ASP A 460 -9.44 -2.87 30.72
C ASP A 460 -7.92 -3.06 30.51
N PHE A 461 -7.33 -2.33 29.55
CA PHE A 461 -5.93 -2.48 29.15
C PHE A 461 -4.93 -2.10 30.25
N GLU A 462 -3.73 -2.67 30.14
CA GLU A 462 -2.56 -2.34 30.96
C GLU A 462 -1.58 -1.47 30.18
N SER A 463 -0.62 -0.84 30.88
CA SER A 463 0.34 0.12 30.34
C SER A 463 1.74 -0.11 30.88
N ARG A 464 2.77 0.10 30.06
CA ARG A 464 4.16 0.29 30.49
C ARG A 464 4.69 1.64 30.03
N GLY A 465 5.53 2.28 30.84
CA GLY A 465 6.08 3.61 30.58
C GLY A 465 6.11 4.50 31.82
N ASP A 466 6.19 5.81 31.61
CA ASP A 466 6.09 6.85 32.64
C ASP A 466 4.90 7.80 32.38
N ASP A 467 4.71 8.85 33.17
CA ASP A 467 3.57 9.77 33.00
C ASP A 467 3.59 10.57 31.68
N LYS A 468 4.71 10.55 30.92
CA LYS A 468 4.87 11.27 29.65
C LYS A 468 4.78 10.36 28.43
N PHE A 469 5.25 9.12 28.51
CA PHE A 469 5.21 8.18 27.40
C PHE A 469 4.79 6.79 27.88
N ARG A 470 3.65 6.29 27.40
CA ARG A 470 3.13 4.96 27.75
C ARG A 470 2.72 4.17 26.53
N VAL A 471 2.93 2.86 26.57
CA VAL A 471 2.39 1.92 25.59
C VAL A 471 1.36 1.03 26.28
N TRP A 472 0.15 0.99 25.71
CA TRP A 472 -1.02 0.29 26.22
C TRP A 472 -1.36 -0.94 25.38
N ALA A 473 -1.74 -2.03 26.04
CA ALA A 473 -2.20 -3.26 25.39
C ALA A 473 -3.13 -4.05 26.31
N ARG A 474 -3.86 -5.02 25.74
CA ARG A 474 -4.57 -6.03 26.53
C ARG A 474 -3.60 -6.78 27.49
N PRO A 475 -4.01 -7.15 28.71
CA PRO A 475 -3.11 -7.74 29.71
C PRO A 475 -2.31 -8.96 29.22
N ASN A 476 -2.94 -9.85 28.44
CA ASN A 476 -2.27 -11.03 27.88
C ASN A 476 -1.36 -10.74 26.67
N ALA A 477 -1.05 -9.48 26.37
CA ALA A 477 -0.07 -9.04 25.38
C ALA A 477 0.90 -7.95 25.88
N ILE A 478 0.77 -7.50 27.14
CA ILE A 478 1.52 -6.35 27.69
C ILE A 478 3.05 -6.56 27.74
N SER A 479 3.53 -7.80 27.62
CA SER A 479 4.96 -8.12 27.51
C SER A 479 5.57 -7.82 26.13
N ALA A 480 4.76 -7.56 25.11
CA ALA A 480 5.23 -7.30 23.75
C ALA A 480 5.43 -5.79 23.44
N VAL A 481 5.22 -4.90 24.41
CA VAL A 481 5.35 -3.44 24.23
C VAL A 481 6.77 -2.91 24.40
N ASP A 482 7.66 -3.70 25.01
CA ASP A 482 8.96 -3.22 25.52
C ASP A 482 9.87 -2.66 24.41
N TYR A 483 9.81 -3.22 23.20
CA TYR A 483 10.57 -2.70 22.07
C TYR A 483 10.11 -1.29 21.66
N SER A 484 8.80 -1.10 21.48
CA SER A 484 8.19 0.19 21.12
C SER A 484 8.44 1.25 22.19
N LEU A 485 8.36 0.87 23.47
CA LEU A 485 8.72 1.74 24.60
C LEU A 485 10.22 2.08 24.63
N SER A 486 11.09 1.21 24.10
CA SER A 486 12.54 1.45 24.04
C SER A 486 12.99 2.38 22.89
N ILE A 487 12.15 2.60 21.88
CA ILE A 487 12.46 3.45 20.71
C ILE A 487 11.62 4.74 20.66
N GLY A 488 10.32 4.67 20.98
CA GLY A 488 9.38 5.80 20.84
C GLY A 488 9.82 7.10 21.52
N PRO A 489 10.22 7.09 22.80
CA PRO A 489 10.75 8.28 23.47
C PRO A 489 12.01 8.87 22.80
N LYS A 490 12.87 8.03 22.21
CA LYS A 490 14.10 8.47 21.52
C LYS A 490 13.78 9.09 20.16
N ILE A 491 12.80 8.53 19.44
CA ILE A 491 12.33 9.06 18.16
C ILE A 491 11.62 10.41 18.37
N LEU A 492 10.80 10.53 19.41
CA LEU A 492 10.19 11.80 19.80
C LEU A 492 11.26 12.85 20.15
N GLU A 493 12.26 12.49 20.96
CA GLU A 493 13.39 13.39 21.30
C GLU A 493 14.26 13.75 20.08
N PHE A 494 14.37 12.85 19.09
CA PHE A 494 15.02 13.12 17.81
C PHE A 494 14.24 14.16 17.00
N TYR A 495 12.93 13.99 16.84
CA TYR A 495 12.09 14.93 16.11
C TYR A 495 12.04 16.32 16.78
N GLU A 496 11.98 16.41 18.11
CA GLU A 496 12.10 17.71 18.82
C GLU A 496 13.38 18.47 18.46
N LYS A 497 14.51 17.75 18.30
CA LYS A 497 15.80 18.32 17.92
C LYS A 497 15.85 18.63 16.42
N TYR A 498 15.39 17.70 15.59
CA TYR A 498 15.47 17.77 14.13
C TYR A 498 14.61 18.92 13.59
N PHE A 499 13.34 18.98 13.97
CA PHE A 499 12.45 20.10 13.62
C PHE A 499 12.74 21.35 14.46
N SER A 500 13.55 21.21 15.53
CA SER A 500 13.89 22.29 16.47
C SER A 500 12.66 22.94 17.11
N GLU A 501 11.57 22.18 17.22
CA GLU A 501 10.25 22.58 17.69
C GLU A 501 9.73 21.47 18.61
N LYS A 502 9.25 21.81 19.80
CA LYS A 502 8.95 20.82 20.84
C LYS A 502 7.62 20.12 20.64
N TYR A 503 7.50 18.91 21.22
CA TYR A 503 6.21 18.27 21.38
C TYR A 503 5.38 19.03 22.44
N PRO A 504 4.18 19.55 22.11
CA PRO A 504 3.51 20.54 22.95
C PRO A 504 2.60 19.97 24.04
N LEU A 505 2.29 18.67 24.01
CA LEU A 505 1.39 18.06 25.00
C LEU A 505 2.19 17.48 26.19
N PRO A 506 1.61 17.42 27.41
CA PRO A 506 2.31 16.90 28.59
C PRO A 506 2.61 15.39 28.54
N LYS A 507 1.94 14.64 27.66
CA LYS A 507 2.10 13.19 27.47
C LYS A 507 1.82 12.75 26.04
N THR A 508 2.23 11.52 25.72
CA THR A 508 1.69 10.73 24.62
C THR A 508 1.43 9.29 25.08
N ASP A 509 0.31 8.72 24.66
CA ASP A 509 -0.07 7.33 24.85
C ASP A 509 -0.09 6.64 23.48
N MET A 510 0.46 5.43 23.38
CA MET A 510 0.35 4.56 22.21
C MET A 510 -0.50 3.33 22.56
N VAL A 511 -1.52 3.00 21.77
CA VAL A 511 -2.51 1.94 22.10
C VAL A 511 -2.56 0.84 21.05
N ALA A 512 -2.25 -0.39 21.42
CA ALA A 512 -2.41 -1.57 20.57
C ALA A 512 -3.87 -2.08 20.60
N LEU A 513 -4.64 -1.77 19.56
CA LEU A 513 -6.03 -2.18 19.38
C LEU A 513 -6.15 -3.53 18.66
N PRO A 514 -6.96 -4.48 19.18
CA PRO A 514 -7.19 -5.80 18.56
C PRO A 514 -7.90 -5.75 17.21
N ASP A 515 -8.80 -4.79 17.01
CA ASP A 515 -9.49 -4.53 15.74
C ASP A 515 -9.24 -3.09 15.31
N PHE A 516 -8.54 -2.90 14.19
CA PHE A 516 -8.18 -1.61 13.63
C PHE A 516 -8.01 -1.70 12.10
N ASN A 517 -8.59 -0.75 11.35
CA ASN A 517 -8.66 -0.81 9.88
C ASN A 517 -7.33 -0.43 9.19
N ALA A 518 -6.66 0.60 9.71
CA ALA A 518 -5.40 1.11 9.17
C ALA A 518 -4.18 0.40 9.80
N GLY A 519 -2.97 0.93 9.57
CA GLY A 519 -1.78 0.50 10.31
C GLY A 519 -1.76 1.06 11.73
N ALA A 520 -1.88 2.38 11.81
CA ALA A 520 -2.03 3.20 13.00
C ALA A 520 -2.74 4.52 12.62
N MET A 521 -2.82 5.48 13.54
CA MET A 521 -3.50 6.77 13.40
C MET A 521 -2.94 7.77 14.42
N GLU A 522 -2.67 9.01 13.99
CA GLU A 522 -1.76 9.92 14.68
C GLU A 522 -2.33 10.66 15.92
N ASN A 523 -3.53 10.28 16.38
CA ASN A 523 -4.40 11.08 17.24
C ASN A 523 -3.63 11.77 18.37
N TRP A 524 -3.68 13.10 18.45
CA TRP A 524 -2.66 13.88 19.17
C TRP A 524 -2.56 13.48 20.66
N GLY A 525 -1.47 12.83 21.04
CA GLY A 525 -1.23 12.33 22.40
C GLY A 525 -1.98 11.05 22.81
N LEU A 526 -2.77 10.42 21.93
CA LEU A 526 -3.36 9.09 22.10
C LEU A 526 -3.31 8.32 20.76
N VAL A 527 -2.10 8.07 20.27
CA VAL A 527 -1.85 7.39 19.00
C VAL A 527 -2.39 5.97 19.07
N THR A 528 -3.20 5.56 18.09
CA THR A 528 -3.80 4.22 18.03
C THR A 528 -3.13 3.36 16.97
N PHE A 529 -2.95 2.08 17.25
CA PHE A 529 -2.23 1.13 16.39
C PHE A 529 -3.00 -0.18 16.27
N ARG A 530 -2.92 -0.83 15.11
CA ARG A 530 -3.19 -2.27 15.02
C ARG A 530 -2.11 -3.04 15.79
N GLU A 531 -2.45 -4.12 16.50
CA GLU A 531 -1.47 -4.90 17.29
C GLU A 531 -0.18 -5.25 16.54
N THR A 532 -0.27 -5.57 15.24
CA THR A 532 0.88 -5.91 14.37
C THR A 532 1.83 -4.75 14.07
N ALA A 533 1.47 -3.51 14.41
CA ALA A 533 2.28 -2.31 14.20
C ALA A 533 2.91 -1.74 15.49
N LEU A 534 2.53 -2.27 16.67
CA LEU A 534 3.04 -1.79 17.97
C LEU A 534 3.60 -2.90 18.88
N LEU A 535 3.24 -4.17 18.66
CA LEU A 535 3.63 -5.29 19.52
C LEU A 535 4.73 -6.15 18.89
N PHE A 536 5.83 -6.34 19.61
CA PHE A 536 6.96 -7.18 19.22
C PHE A 536 7.30 -8.22 20.29
N ASN A 537 7.20 -9.50 19.95
CA ASN A 537 7.61 -10.63 20.78
C ASN A 537 8.90 -11.24 20.20
N PRO A 538 10.05 -11.15 20.88
CA PRO A 538 11.35 -11.55 20.32
C PRO A 538 11.45 -13.05 19.95
N ASN A 539 10.58 -13.90 20.51
CA ASN A 539 10.60 -15.35 20.26
C ASN A 539 9.66 -15.77 19.10
N GLU A 540 8.86 -14.86 18.55
CA GLU A 540 7.76 -15.19 17.62
C GLU A 540 7.57 -14.19 16.46
N SER A 541 7.93 -12.92 16.67
CA SER A 541 8.00 -11.89 15.62
C SER A 541 9.31 -11.98 14.84
N SER A 542 9.25 -11.80 13.51
CA SER A 542 10.44 -11.77 12.66
C SER A 542 11.18 -10.42 12.76
N ALA A 543 12.40 -10.36 12.22
CA ALA A 543 13.13 -9.11 12.03
C ALA A 543 12.31 -8.10 11.19
N GLY A 544 11.61 -8.58 10.15
CA GLY A 544 10.68 -7.74 9.36
C GLY A 544 9.49 -7.22 10.17
N ASN A 545 8.97 -7.99 11.14
CA ASN A 545 7.98 -7.48 12.09
C ASN A 545 8.60 -6.41 13.01
N LYS A 546 9.85 -6.58 13.45
CA LYS A 546 10.58 -5.59 14.25
C LYS A 546 10.74 -4.26 13.48
N GLN A 547 11.18 -4.33 12.23
CA GLN A 547 11.31 -3.13 11.39
C GLN A 547 9.96 -2.47 11.13
N ARG A 548 8.89 -3.24 10.84
CA ARG A 548 7.55 -2.64 10.66
C ARG A 548 7.04 -1.93 11.91
N VAL A 549 7.29 -2.46 13.11
CA VAL A 549 6.96 -1.77 14.37
C VAL A 549 7.76 -0.47 14.51
N ALA A 550 9.06 -0.51 14.24
CA ALA A 550 9.91 0.70 14.30
C ALA A 550 9.45 1.79 13.33
N VAL A 551 9.18 1.41 12.07
CA VAL A 551 8.74 2.31 11.01
C VAL A 551 7.42 2.99 11.36
N VAL A 552 6.38 2.24 11.77
CA VAL A 552 5.08 2.86 12.12
C VAL A 552 5.19 3.71 13.38
N VAL A 553 5.89 3.25 14.43
CA VAL A 553 6.17 4.08 15.62
C VAL A 553 6.88 5.39 15.25
N SER A 554 7.71 5.39 14.21
CA SER A 554 8.37 6.59 13.67
C SER A 554 7.39 7.50 12.91
N HIS A 555 6.59 6.93 12.00
CA HIS A 555 5.56 7.61 11.21
C HIS A 555 4.55 8.38 12.10
N GLU A 556 3.95 7.69 13.08
CA GLU A 556 2.96 8.31 13.98
C GLU A 556 3.56 9.42 14.87
N LEU A 557 4.85 9.31 15.20
CA LEU A 557 5.57 10.33 15.96
C LEU A 557 5.96 11.53 15.10
N ALA A 558 6.16 11.35 13.79
CA ALA A 558 6.38 12.45 12.85
C ALA A 558 5.12 13.31 12.66
N HIS A 559 3.94 12.67 12.57
CA HIS A 559 2.66 13.35 12.44
C HIS A 559 2.32 14.31 13.59
N GLN A 560 2.95 14.13 14.76
CA GLN A 560 2.81 15.08 15.87
C GLN A 560 3.27 16.51 15.50
N TRP A 561 4.06 16.64 14.43
CA TRP A 561 4.34 17.90 13.73
C TRP A 561 3.57 18.02 12.40
N PHE A 562 3.60 16.99 11.55
CA PHE A 562 2.99 16.98 10.19
C PHE A 562 1.62 16.29 10.17
N GLY A 563 0.59 17.03 10.54
CA GLY A 563 -0.79 16.56 10.68
C GLY A 563 -1.43 17.15 11.92
N ASN A 564 -0.72 17.14 13.05
CA ASN A 564 -1.23 17.62 14.33
C ASN A 564 -0.94 19.12 14.54
N LEU A 565 0.34 19.47 14.70
CA LEU A 565 0.79 20.84 14.94
C LEU A 565 0.46 21.75 13.75
N VAL A 566 0.84 21.32 12.55
CA VAL A 566 0.45 21.92 11.27
C VAL A 566 -0.33 20.87 10.49
N THR A 567 -1.51 21.23 10.00
CA THR A 567 -2.38 20.34 9.20
C THR A 567 -2.56 20.97 7.82
N MET A 568 -2.76 20.17 6.78
CA MET A 568 -3.29 20.69 5.51
C MET A 568 -4.60 21.47 5.72
N GLU A 569 -4.88 22.48 4.90
CA GLU A 569 -6.16 23.22 4.98
C GLU A 569 -7.34 22.37 4.47
N TRP A 570 -7.11 21.53 3.46
CA TRP A 570 -8.07 20.58 2.93
C TRP A 570 -7.35 19.33 2.37
N TRP A 571 -8.13 18.29 2.06
CA TRP A 571 -7.64 16.95 1.68
C TRP A 571 -7.02 16.87 0.27
N ASP A 572 -6.99 17.98 -0.45
CA ASP A 572 -6.24 18.15 -1.70
C ASP A 572 -4.73 18.22 -1.46
N ASP A 573 -4.29 18.82 -0.35
CA ASP A 573 -2.88 18.88 0.09
C ASP A 573 -2.54 17.84 1.19
N LEU A 574 -3.26 16.70 1.24
CA LEU A 574 -3.04 15.61 2.21
C LEU A 574 -1.58 15.14 2.31
N TRP A 575 -0.84 15.18 1.20
CA TRP A 575 0.58 14.81 1.14
C TRP A 575 1.49 15.62 2.08
N LEU A 576 1.05 16.82 2.54
CA LEU A 576 1.77 17.62 3.54
C LEU A 576 1.82 16.95 4.93
N ASN A 577 0.88 16.03 5.21
CA ASN A 577 0.94 15.14 6.36
C ASN A 577 1.72 13.87 5.98
N GLU A 578 1.11 13.07 5.11
CA GLU A 578 1.49 11.67 4.84
C GLU A 578 2.87 11.54 4.21
N GLY A 579 3.18 12.37 3.21
CA GLY A 579 4.47 12.36 2.52
C GLY A 579 5.62 12.84 3.42
N PHE A 580 5.33 13.76 4.36
CA PHE A 580 6.32 14.16 5.37
C PHE A 580 6.57 13.06 6.38
N ALA A 581 5.52 12.41 6.90
CA ALA A 581 5.65 11.28 7.81
C ALA A 581 6.42 10.12 7.14
N THR A 582 6.05 9.71 5.93
CA THR A 582 6.76 8.67 5.16
C THR A 582 8.19 9.05 4.76
N TYR A 583 8.54 10.33 4.63
CA TYR A 583 9.95 10.69 4.45
C TYR A 583 10.75 10.56 5.76
N VAL A 584 10.25 11.16 6.85
CA VAL A 584 11.03 11.28 8.10
C VAL A 584 10.92 10.06 9.01
N GLU A 585 10.03 9.10 8.75
CA GLU A 585 9.99 7.81 9.46
C GLU A 585 11.33 7.08 9.34
N TYR A 586 11.92 7.05 8.14
CA TYR A 586 13.20 6.42 7.85
C TYR A 586 14.35 7.09 8.62
N LEU A 587 14.32 8.42 8.75
CA LEU A 587 15.29 9.18 9.55
C LEU A 587 15.17 8.89 11.05
N GLY A 588 13.94 8.75 11.56
CA GLY A 588 13.68 8.40 12.95
C GLY A 588 14.08 6.96 13.29
N VAL A 589 13.87 6.01 12.37
CA VAL A 589 14.34 4.62 12.54
C VAL A 589 15.87 4.56 12.44
N ASP A 590 16.51 5.23 11.47
CA ASP A 590 17.98 5.27 11.35
C ASP A 590 18.63 5.82 12.63
N PHE A 591 18.04 6.85 13.26
CA PHE A 591 18.52 7.40 14.52
C PHE A 591 18.61 6.36 15.66
N VAL A 592 17.66 5.41 15.73
CA VAL A 592 17.66 4.33 16.73
C VAL A 592 18.30 3.01 16.26
N HIS A 593 18.44 2.82 14.94
CA HIS A 593 18.93 1.61 14.27
C HIS A 593 19.82 1.95 13.06
N LYS A 594 21.00 2.52 13.35
CA LYS A 594 22.03 2.92 12.37
C LYS A 594 22.62 1.75 11.58
N ASP A 595 22.41 0.54 12.07
CA ASP A 595 22.82 -0.74 11.50
C ASP A 595 21.87 -1.26 10.40
N TRP A 596 20.74 -0.58 10.14
CA TRP A 596 19.70 -1.04 9.21
C TRP A 596 19.70 -0.33 7.85
N GLU A 597 20.56 0.69 7.65
CA GLU A 597 20.72 1.43 6.39
C GLU A 597 19.38 1.96 5.82
N MET A 598 18.47 2.41 6.69
CA MET A 598 17.08 2.75 6.36
C MET A 598 16.97 3.76 5.21
N ALA A 599 17.86 4.76 5.15
CA ALA A 599 17.90 5.76 4.09
C ALA A 599 18.11 5.18 2.67
N GLN A 600 18.62 3.95 2.57
CA GLN A 600 18.73 3.22 1.31
C GLN A 600 17.50 2.35 1.03
N GLN A 601 16.92 1.72 2.07
CA GLN A 601 15.69 0.90 1.94
C GLN A 601 14.51 1.71 1.35
N PHE A 602 14.44 3.02 1.64
CA PHE A 602 13.49 3.97 1.04
C PHE A 602 13.32 3.83 -0.49
N ILE A 603 14.39 3.48 -1.21
CA ILE A 603 14.36 3.33 -2.67
C ILE A 603 13.45 2.16 -3.10
N GLY A 604 13.60 1.01 -2.43
CA GLY A 604 12.89 -0.22 -2.74
C GLY A 604 11.50 -0.32 -2.11
N GLU A 605 11.25 0.37 -1.01
CA GLU A 605 9.97 0.36 -0.29
C GLU A 605 9.01 1.47 -0.77
N GLU A 606 9.51 2.69 -1.03
CA GLU A 606 8.69 3.85 -1.42
C GLU A 606 8.89 4.28 -2.88
N LEU A 607 10.12 4.68 -3.25
CA LEU A 607 10.38 5.42 -4.49
C LEU A 607 10.06 4.63 -5.76
N GLN A 608 10.62 3.42 -5.91
CA GLN A 608 10.35 2.57 -7.07
C GLN A 608 8.92 1.99 -7.03
N PRO A 609 8.37 1.55 -5.87
CA PRO A 609 6.99 1.06 -5.80
C PRO A 609 5.89 2.09 -6.05
N VAL A 610 6.14 3.41 -5.94
CA VAL A 610 5.20 4.44 -6.43
C VAL A 610 5.38 4.74 -7.91
N MET A 611 6.61 4.63 -8.45
CA MET A 611 6.86 4.79 -9.89
C MET A 611 6.07 3.79 -10.76
N GLU A 612 5.75 2.59 -10.26
CA GLU A 612 4.85 1.68 -10.99
C GLU A 612 3.42 2.25 -11.12
N LEU A 613 2.90 2.89 -10.06
CA LEU A 613 1.54 3.45 -10.05
C LEU A 613 1.47 4.74 -10.88
N ASP A 614 2.44 5.63 -10.72
CA ASP A 614 2.44 6.95 -11.37
C ASP A 614 2.82 6.90 -12.86
N SER A 615 3.28 5.74 -13.34
CA SER A 615 3.47 5.43 -14.77
C SER A 615 2.15 5.23 -15.55
N LEU A 616 1.00 5.29 -14.87
CA LEU A 616 -0.33 5.16 -15.47
C LEU A 616 -0.92 6.51 -15.86
N LYS A 617 -1.80 6.51 -16.86
CA LYS A 617 -2.66 7.65 -17.21
C LYS A 617 -3.72 7.89 -16.14
N SER A 618 -4.16 6.83 -15.47
CA SER A 618 -5.10 6.82 -14.34
C SER A 618 -4.46 7.01 -12.95
N SER A 619 -3.20 7.48 -12.91
CA SER A 619 -2.65 8.18 -11.73
C SER A 619 -3.22 9.61 -11.61
N HIS A 620 -2.86 10.35 -10.57
CA HIS A 620 -3.26 11.73 -10.33
C HIS A 620 -2.07 12.61 -9.88
N PRO A 621 -2.23 13.95 -9.85
CA PRO A 621 -1.27 14.85 -9.21
C PRO A 621 -1.16 14.59 -7.70
N VAL A 622 -0.07 15.05 -7.07
CA VAL A 622 0.15 14.91 -5.63
C VAL A 622 -0.75 15.85 -4.82
N SER A 623 -1.00 17.04 -5.37
CA SER A 623 -2.01 17.98 -4.88
C SER A 623 -3.20 17.93 -5.84
N VAL A 624 -4.33 17.36 -5.41
CA VAL A 624 -5.47 17.03 -6.30
C VAL A 624 -6.80 17.48 -5.70
N PRO A 625 -7.62 18.30 -6.40
CA PRO A 625 -8.88 18.81 -5.86
C PRO A 625 -9.86 17.70 -5.44
N VAL A 626 -10.47 17.86 -4.26
CA VAL A 626 -11.37 16.86 -3.65
C VAL A 626 -12.75 17.46 -3.34
N TYR A 627 -13.80 16.81 -3.82
CA TYR A 627 -15.18 17.30 -3.80
C TYR A 627 -16.16 16.43 -3.00
N ASN A 628 -15.81 15.20 -2.60
CA ASN A 628 -16.64 14.35 -1.74
C ASN A 628 -15.82 13.37 -0.85
N PRO A 629 -16.42 12.74 0.18
CA PRO A 629 -15.69 11.86 1.10
C PRO A 629 -15.05 10.60 0.48
N ASP A 630 -15.64 10.04 -0.58
CA ASP A 630 -15.09 8.85 -1.23
C ASP A 630 -13.81 9.21 -2.03
N GLU A 631 -13.78 10.41 -2.64
CA GLU A 631 -12.57 10.97 -3.24
C GLU A 631 -11.46 11.28 -2.22
N ILE A 632 -11.83 11.68 -0.99
CA ILE A 632 -10.85 11.83 0.11
C ILE A 632 -10.19 10.47 0.40
N ILE A 633 -11.00 9.41 0.53
CA ILE A 633 -10.52 8.05 0.80
C ILE A 633 -9.61 7.54 -0.32
N GLU A 634 -9.98 7.74 -1.59
CA GLU A 634 -9.15 7.34 -2.72
C GLU A 634 -7.77 8.07 -2.79
N ASN A 635 -7.60 9.20 -2.10
CA ASN A 635 -6.31 9.92 -2.03
C ASN A 635 -5.35 9.35 -0.98
N PHE A 636 -5.79 8.46 -0.07
CA PHE A 636 -4.87 7.74 0.83
C PHE A 636 -4.20 6.57 0.09
N ASP A 637 -3.46 6.90 -0.97
CA ASP A 637 -2.78 5.96 -1.86
C ASP A 637 -1.27 6.26 -1.98
N LYS A 638 -0.54 5.48 -2.79
CA LYS A 638 0.91 5.64 -2.90
C LYS A 638 1.36 7.03 -3.40
N ILE A 639 0.51 7.82 -4.05
CA ILE A 639 0.87 9.15 -4.54
C ILE A 639 1.05 10.12 -3.36
N SER A 640 0.11 10.15 -2.41
CA SER A 640 0.22 11.04 -1.23
C SER A 640 1.32 10.61 -0.27
N TYR A 641 1.53 9.30 -0.09
CA TYR A 641 2.62 8.74 0.73
C TYR A 641 3.96 8.73 -0.03
N GLY A 642 4.19 7.71 -0.87
CA GLY A 642 5.48 7.43 -1.51
C GLY A 642 5.97 8.48 -2.51
N LYS A 643 5.08 9.07 -3.35
CA LYS A 643 5.51 10.16 -4.26
C LYS A 643 5.74 11.45 -3.48
N GLY A 644 4.85 11.80 -2.54
CA GLY A 644 5.04 12.90 -1.59
C GLY A 644 6.40 12.82 -0.89
N ALA A 645 6.70 11.69 -0.24
CA ALA A 645 7.97 11.44 0.41
C ALA A 645 9.17 11.48 -0.55
N SER A 646 9.02 10.95 -1.76
CA SER A 646 10.10 10.95 -2.77
C SER A 646 10.45 12.35 -3.27
N ILE A 647 9.46 13.22 -3.46
CA ILE A 647 9.71 14.62 -3.86
C ILE A 647 10.22 15.46 -2.67
N ILE A 648 9.85 15.12 -1.42
CA ILE A 648 10.44 15.72 -0.21
C ILE A 648 11.91 15.30 -0.05
N ARG A 649 12.25 14.02 -0.26
CA ARG A 649 13.63 13.54 -0.33
C ARG A 649 14.43 14.29 -1.39
N MET A 650 13.86 14.47 -2.59
CA MET A 650 14.48 15.22 -3.68
C MET A 650 14.77 16.69 -3.28
N MET A 651 13.83 17.37 -2.61
CA MET A 651 14.06 18.71 -2.04
C MET A 651 15.20 18.73 -1.02
N ASN A 652 15.25 17.76 -0.12
CA ASN A 652 16.32 17.67 0.88
C ASN A 652 17.71 17.55 0.24
N PHE A 653 17.83 16.83 -0.89
CA PHE A 653 19.07 16.77 -1.65
C PHE A 653 19.38 18.06 -2.41
N PHE A 654 18.46 18.64 -3.18
CA PHE A 654 18.79 19.83 -4.00
C PHE A 654 18.93 21.13 -3.18
N LEU A 655 18.33 21.21 -1.98
CA LEU A 655 18.52 22.33 -1.05
C LEU A 655 19.72 22.13 -0.11
N THR A 656 20.19 20.88 0.05
CA THR A 656 20.99 20.37 1.18
C THR A 656 20.23 20.35 2.52
N GLU A 657 20.49 19.32 3.33
CA GLU A 657 19.81 19.09 4.62
C GLU A 657 19.82 20.29 5.58
N PRO A 658 20.94 21.03 5.79
CA PRO A 658 20.94 22.18 6.70
C PRO A 658 19.95 23.28 6.30
N VAL A 659 19.69 23.45 5.00
CA VAL A 659 18.75 24.44 4.46
C VAL A 659 17.32 23.90 4.48
N PHE A 660 17.11 22.66 4.03
CA PHE A 660 15.80 21.99 4.09
C PHE A 660 15.27 21.98 5.53
N ARG A 661 16.07 21.51 6.49
CA ARG A 661 15.71 21.47 7.91
C ARG A 661 15.41 22.85 8.48
N LYS A 662 16.20 23.88 8.11
CA LYS A 662 15.94 25.29 8.49
C LYS A 662 14.58 25.79 7.97
N GLY A 663 14.24 25.51 6.72
CA GLY A 663 12.97 25.90 6.12
C GLY A 663 11.79 25.18 6.77
N VAL A 664 11.88 23.86 6.93
CA VAL A 664 10.89 23.03 7.65
C VAL A 664 10.68 23.52 9.10
N SER A 665 11.75 23.78 9.85
CA SER A 665 11.66 24.36 11.21
C SER A 665 10.94 25.70 11.24
N THR A 666 11.10 26.53 10.20
CA THR A 666 10.48 27.87 10.13
C THR A 666 9.01 27.78 9.71
N TYR A 667 8.70 26.89 8.75
CA TYR A 667 7.34 26.53 8.35
C TYR A 667 6.50 26.04 9.53
N LEU A 668 7.01 25.03 10.27
CA LEU A 668 6.32 24.49 11.44
C LEU A 668 6.01 25.61 12.45
N LYS A 669 7.03 26.39 12.85
CA LYS A 669 6.87 27.49 13.83
C LYS A 669 5.91 28.59 13.41
N LYS A 670 5.84 28.91 12.11
CA LYS A 670 4.90 29.91 11.57
C LYS A 670 3.46 29.39 11.45
N ARG A 671 3.26 28.07 11.45
CA ARG A 671 1.95 27.42 11.24
C ARG A 671 1.45 26.61 12.44
N SER A 672 2.21 26.56 13.55
CA SER A 672 1.83 25.89 14.80
C SER A 672 0.40 26.21 15.24
N PHE A 673 -0.39 25.16 15.49
CA PHE A 673 -1.82 25.20 15.86
C PHE A 673 -2.75 25.80 14.80
N ASN A 674 -2.31 25.81 13.54
CA ASN A 674 -3.05 26.32 12.39
C ASN A 674 -2.95 25.35 11.19
N ASN A 675 -3.34 25.82 10.01
CA ASN A 675 -3.33 25.04 8.77
C ASN A 675 -2.39 25.66 7.71
N ALA A 676 -2.10 24.88 6.66
CA ALA A 676 -1.23 25.27 5.57
C ALA A 676 -1.68 24.70 4.20
N ARG A 677 -1.21 25.34 3.14
CA ARG A 677 -1.14 24.82 1.76
C ARG A 677 0.32 24.63 1.35
N GLN A 678 0.58 23.93 0.25
CA GLN A 678 1.94 23.69 -0.27
C GLN A 678 2.76 24.98 -0.48
N ASP A 679 2.12 26.07 -0.92
CA ASP A 679 2.78 27.38 -1.11
C ASP A 679 3.35 27.96 0.19
N ASP A 680 2.76 27.64 1.34
CA ASP A 680 3.25 28.06 2.65
C ASP A 680 4.57 27.36 3.04
N LEU A 681 4.78 26.14 2.54
CA LEU A 681 6.04 25.40 2.67
C LEU A 681 7.07 25.90 1.64
N TRP A 682 6.65 26.13 0.40
CA TRP A 682 7.51 26.63 -0.69
C TRP A 682 8.16 27.97 -0.34
N ALA A 683 7.39 28.89 0.27
CA ALA A 683 7.90 30.19 0.73
C ALA A 683 9.06 30.04 1.73
N GLU A 684 8.91 29.17 2.73
CA GLU A 684 9.91 29.01 3.80
C GLU A 684 11.15 28.24 3.34
N LEU A 685 11.01 27.24 2.47
CA LEU A 685 12.15 26.57 1.83
C LEU A 685 12.92 27.49 0.86
N THR A 686 12.22 28.41 0.18
CA THR A 686 12.83 29.45 -0.68
C THR A 686 13.59 30.50 0.15
N MET A 687 13.02 30.92 1.28
CA MET A 687 13.65 31.91 2.18
C MET A 687 14.70 31.30 3.13
N ALA A 688 14.75 29.98 3.29
CA ALA A 688 15.83 29.30 4.02
C ALA A 688 17.19 29.41 3.31
N GLN A 689 17.20 29.55 1.98
CA GLN A 689 18.40 29.61 1.15
C GLN A 689 19.14 30.96 1.21
N ASN A 690 20.45 30.91 0.98
CA ASN A 690 21.30 32.08 0.76
C ASN A 690 20.96 32.74 -0.59
N GLU A 691 21.00 34.07 -0.64
CA GLU A 691 20.47 34.84 -1.78
C GLU A 691 21.18 34.58 -3.11
N SER A 692 22.50 34.35 -3.08
CA SER A 692 23.31 34.11 -4.28
C SER A 692 22.97 32.82 -5.04
N ASN A 693 22.38 31.84 -4.34
CA ASN A 693 22.13 30.49 -4.85
C ASN A 693 20.64 30.11 -4.74
N ARG A 694 19.74 31.09 -4.54
CA ARG A 694 18.33 30.84 -4.25
C ARG A 694 17.58 30.28 -5.46
N VAL A 695 17.23 28.99 -5.38
CA VAL A 695 16.22 28.35 -6.22
C VAL A 695 14.84 28.68 -5.67
N ASP A 696 13.94 29.20 -6.50
CA ASP A 696 12.52 29.30 -6.16
C ASP A 696 11.91 27.89 -6.11
N VAL A 697 11.57 27.46 -4.89
CA VAL A 697 11.05 26.11 -4.64
C VAL A 697 9.66 25.96 -5.21
N LYS A 698 8.82 27.00 -5.25
CA LYS A 698 7.48 26.92 -5.86
C LYS A 698 7.61 26.64 -7.35
N THR A 699 8.41 27.45 -8.05
CA THR A 699 8.66 27.31 -9.49
C THR A 699 9.23 25.94 -9.89
N VAL A 700 9.92 25.22 -8.99
CA VAL A 700 10.33 23.83 -9.21
C VAL A 700 9.18 22.87 -8.87
N MET A 701 8.65 22.94 -7.65
CA MET A 701 7.79 21.91 -7.07
C MET A 701 6.36 21.91 -7.60
N ASP A 702 5.84 23.03 -8.11
CA ASP A 702 4.58 23.07 -8.85
C ASP A 702 4.59 22.08 -10.04
N SER A 703 5.75 21.90 -10.70
CA SER A 703 5.92 20.90 -11.78
C SER A 703 5.97 19.45 -11.28
N TRP A 704 6.03 19.22 -9.96
CA TRP A 704 6.06 17.88 -9.36
C TRP A 704 4.77 17.55 -8.60
N THR A 705 4.04 18.55 -8.08
CA THR A 705 2.80 18.35 -7.30
C THR A 705 1.51 18.54 -8.11
N LEU A 706 1.47 19.49 -9.05
CA LEU A 706 0.24 19.88 -9.77
C LEU A 706 -0.03 19.08 -11.06
N GLN A 707 0.87 18.15 -11.44
CA GLN A 707 0.73 17.30 -12.62
C GLN A 707 1.01 15.81 -12.34
N THR A 708 0.30 14.94 -13.06
CA THR A 708 0.40 13.48 -12.95
C THR A 708 1.67 12.93 -13.60
N GLY A 709 2.26 11.88 -13.03
CA GLY A 709 3.43 11.21 -13.60
C GLY A 709 4.76 11.85 -13.24
N TYR A 710 5.80 11.30 -13.88
CA TYR A 710 7.20 11.71 -13.78
C TYR A 710 7.90 11.55 -15.14
N PRO A 711 9.06 12.18 -15.37
CA PRO A 711 9.76 12.06 -16.63
C PRO A 711 10.63 10.81 -16.70
N VAL A 712 10.80 10.29 -17.92
CA VAL A 712 11.99 9.55 -18.33
C VAL A 712 12.96 10.53 -18.99
N ILE A 713 14.23 10.48 -18.57
CA ILE A 713 15.32 11.23 -19.21
C ILE A 713 16.08 10.30 -20.14
N THR A 714 16.01 10.52 -21.46
CA THR A 714 16.81 9.76 -22.43
C THR A 714 18.11 10.48 -22.74
N VAL A 715 19.24 9.79 -22.57
CA VAL A 715 20.61 10.30 -22.76
C VAL A 715 21.24 9.63 -23.98
N ASN A 716 21.44 10.39 -25.06
CA ASN A 716 22.09 9.91 -26.28
C ASN A 716 23.52 10.47 -26.39
N ARG A 717 24.56 9.64 -26.16
CA ARG A 717 25.96 10.08 -26.16
C ARG A 717 26.55 10.27 -27.56
N SER A 718 27.18 11.43 -27.77
CA SER A 718 28.11 11.68 -28.87
C SER A 718 29.53 11.39 -28.38
N TYR A 719 29.93 10.11 -28.44
CA TYR A 719 31.23 9.62 -27.96
C TYR A 719 32.43 10.37 -28.58
N GLU A 720 32.36 10.73 -29.85
CA GLU A 720 33.43 11.48 -30.53
C GLU A 720 33.62 12.89 -29.98
N ASN A 721 32.54 13.53 -29.51
CA ASN A 721 32.50 14.93 -29.07
C ASN A 721 32.41 15.09 -27.55
N GLY A 722 32.59 14.02 -26.77
CA GLY A 722 32.57 14.08 -25.30
C GLY A 722 31.31 14.72 -24.71
N SER A 723 30.14 14.44 -25.29
CA SER A 723 28.88 15.10 -24.96
C SER A 723 27.67 14.16 -25.10
N ALA A 724 26.50 14.58 -24.62
CA ALA A 724 25.23 13.90 -24.88
C ALA A 724 24.09 14.89 -25.08
N ASN A 725 23.15 14.55 -25.96
CA ASN A 725 21.84 15.18 -26.04
C ASN A 725 20.91 14.47 -25.05
N ILE A 726 20.32 15.21 -24.12
CA ILE A 726 19.37 14.71 -23.14
C ILE A 726 17.96 15.22 -23.45
N THR A 727 16.96 14.36 -23.36
CA THR A 727 15.55 14.69 -23.64
C THR A 727 14.64 14.21 -22.52
N GLN A 728 13.63 14.99 -22.16
CA GLN A 728 12.57 14.56 -21.23
C GLN A 728 11.23 14.33 -21.92
N GLU A 729 10.51 13.31 -21.46
CA GLU A 729 9.16 12.91 -21.84
C GLU A 729 8.50 12.26 -20.62
N ARG A 730 7.17 12.37 -20.45
CA ARG A 730 6.47 11.64 -19.39
C ARG A 730 6.65 10.14 -19.58
N PHE A 731 7.09 9.43 -18.54
CA PHE A 731 7.12 7.97 -18.58
C PHE A 731 5.71 7.39 -18.48
N LEU A 732 5.35 6.50 -19.42
CA LEU A 732 4.09 5.76 -19.43
C LEU A 732 4.38 4.28 -19.73
N VAL A 733 3.97 3.39 -18.83
CA VAL A 733 4.32 1.95 -18.88
C VAL A 733 3.65 1.20 -20.03
N ASP A 734 2.61 1.77 -20.66
CA ASP A 734 1.99 1.21 -21.86
C ASP A 734 2.69 1.60 -23.18
N GLY A 735 3.80 2.34 -23.09
CA GLY A 735 4.61 2.77 -24.25
C GLY A 735 4.02 3.94 -25.05
N SER A 736 2.89 4.50 -24.63
CA SER A 736 2.33 5.70 -25.26
C SER A 736 3.12 6.97 -24.89
N LYS A 737 2.82 8.08 -25.58
CA LYS A 737 3.71 9.24 -25.66
C LYS A 737 2.98 10.51 -25.23
N ASP A 738 3.43 11.13 -24.14
CA ASP A 738 3.06 12.50 -23.74
C ASP A 738 4.29 13.38 -23.82
N ASN A 739 4.24 14.26 -24.83
CA ASN A 739 5.32 15.14 -25.25
C ASN A 739 5.10 16.60 -24.81
N THR A 740 4.10 16.82 -23.95
CA THR A 740 3.60 18.13 -23.51
C THR A 740 3.89 18.42 -22.04
N THR A 741 3.79 17.42 -21.16
CA THR A 741 4.14 17.56 -19.75
C THR A 741 5.66 17.68 -19.58
N LEU A 742 6.12 18.69 -18.84
CA LEU A 742 7.55 18.98 -18.58
C LEU A 742 7.78 19.22 -17.09
N TRP A 743 8.93 18.78 -16.60
CA TRP A 743 9.36 18.92 -15.21
C TRP A 743 10.60 19.82 -15.11
N LYS A 744 10.79 20.44 -13.95
CA LYS A 744 12.06 21.10 -13.59
C LYS A 744 12.93 20.10 -12.86
N VAL A 745 13.82 19.45 -13.62
CA VAL A 745 14.56 18.26 -13.15
C VAL A 745 15.92 18.65 -12.56
N PRO A 746 16.20 18.36 -11.28
CA PRO A 746 17.54 18.46 -10.70
C PRO A 746 18.40 17.29 -11.22
N PHE A 747 19.11 17.52 -12.32
CA PHE A 747 19.83 16.47 -13.02
C PHE A 747 21.24 16.26 -12.43
N THR A 748 21.55 15.03 -12.03
CA THR A 748 22.82 14.60 -11.42
C THR A 748 23.44 13.48 -12.25
N TYR A 749 24.77 13.39 -12.31
CA TYR A 749 25.46 12.33 -13.05
C TYR A 749 26.91 12.08 -12.61
N THR A 750 27.44 10.90 -12.92
CA THR A 750 28.84 10.52 -12.77
C THR A 750 29.28 9.57 -13.90
N ASP A 751 30.58 9.38 -14.09
CA ASP A 751 31.14 8.59 -15.19
C ASP A 751 32.43 7.87 -14.80
N ALA A 752 32.84 6.90 -15.62
CA ALA A 752 33.95 5.99 -15.33
C ALA A 752 35.33 6.65 -15.15
N ARG A 753 35.54 7.89 -15.61
CA ARG A 753 36.84 8.60 -15.48
C ARG A 753 37.08 9.07 -14.05
N SER A 754 36.01 9.48 -13.36
CA SER A 754 36.05 9.93 -11.97
C SER A 754 34.70 9.65 -11.29
N PRO A 755 34.45 8.39 -10.87
CA PRO A 755 33.23 8.02 -10.17
C PRO A 755 33.11 8.77 -8.84
N ASN A 756 32.05 9.56 -8.68
CA ASN A 756 31.73 10.26 -7.45
C ASN A 756 30.26 10.03 -7.10
N TRP A 757 30.02 8.96 -6.34
CA TRP A 757 28.70 8.55 -5.86
C TRP A 757 28.07 9.49 -4.83
N ASN A 758 28.79 10.50 -4.36
CA ASN A 758 28.31 11.51 -3.42
C ASN A 758 27.98 12.86 -4.11
N ALA A 759 28.12 12.95 -5.43
CA ALA A 759 27.76 14.14 -6.21
C ALA A 759 26.24 14.20 -6.49
N THR A 760 25.46 14.35 -5.42
CA THR A 760 23.98 14.40 -5.44
C THR A 760 23.38 15.81 -5.59
N GLU A 761 24.21 16.86 -5.55
CA GLU A 761 23.79 18.22 -5.90
C GLU A 761 23.52 18.37 -7.42
N PRO A 762 22.54 19.19 -7.86
CA PRO A 762 22.19 19.33 -9.27
C PRO A 762 23.35 19.88 -10.11
N LYS A 763 23.79 19.11 -11.11
CA LYS A 763 24.77 19.58 -12.12
C LYS A 763 24.12 20.36 -13.26
N LEU A 764 22.82 20.17 -13.47
CA LEU A 764 22.00 20.88 -14.46
C LEU A 764 20.56 20.99 -13.97
N TRP A 765 19.96 22.17 -14.08
CA TRP A 765 18.51 22.36 -13.92
C TRP A 765 17.83 22.19 -15.29
N PHE A 766 17.31 21.00 -15.53
CA PHE A 766 16.76 20.63 -16.84
C PHE A 766 15.25 20.93 -16.89
N ASN A 767 14.92 22.11 -17.43
CA ASN A 767 13.55 22.64 -17.51
C ASN A 767 12.94 22.58 -18.92
N ASN A 768 13.77 22.41 -19.94
CA ASN A 768 13.36 22.35 -21.34
C ASN A 768 13.10 20.90 -21.76
N LYS A 769 12.48 20.70 -22.93
CA LYS A 769 12.32 19.37 -23.52
C LYS A 769 13.64 18.68 -23.89
N THR A 770 14.65 19.47 -24.27
CA THR A 770 15.97 19.00 -24.73
C THR A 770 17.09 19.87 -24.17
N ALA A 771 18.23 19.29 -23.82
CA ALA A 771 19.44 19.99 -23.42
C ALA A 771 20.69 19.20 -23.86
N ILE A 772 21.86 19.84 -23.82
CA ILE A 772 23.15 19.20 -24.12
C ILE A 772 24.01 19.25 -22.87
N ILE A 773 24.61 18.11 -22.51
CA ILE A 773 25.67 18.02 -21.50
C ILE A 773 27.01 17.73 -22.19
N THR A 774 28.07 18.33 -21.67
CA THR A 774 29.44 18.27 -22.21
C THR A 774 30.42 17.76 -21.16
N ASP A 775 31.67 17.51 -21.56
CA ASP A 775 32.69 16.85 -20.72
C ASP A 775 32.21 15.49 -20.19
N LEU A 776 31.78 14.64 -21.11
CA LEU A 776 31.55 13.21 -20.89
C LEU A 776 32.74 12.38 -21.42
N PRO A 777 32.92 11.11 -21.01
CA PRO A 777 33.97 10.26 -21.57
C PRO A 777 33.81 10.10 -23.08
N THR A 778 34.91 10.35 -23.80
CA THR A 778 35.01 10.09 -25.25
C THR A 778 35.30 8.63 -25.55
N SER A 779 35.92 7.91 -24.61
CA SER A 779 36.23 6.49 -24.80
C SER A 779 34.95 5.66 -24.89
N ARG A 780 34.95 4.72 -25.84
CA ARG A 780 33.87 3.73 -26.04
C ARG A 780 33.95 2.55 -25.07
N SER A 781 34.88 2.57 -24.11
CA SER A 781 34.92 1.67 -22.93
C SER A 781 34.21 2.25 -21.70
N ASP A 782 33.99 3.56 -21.66
CA ASP A 782 33.75 4.28 -20.41
C ASP A 782 32.26 4.58 -20.25
N TRP A 783 31.63 4.02 -19.22
CA TRP A 783 30.21 4.20 -18.92
C TRP A 783 29.90 5.59 -18.34
N PHE A 784 28.62 5.95 -18.41
CA PHE A 784 28.03 7.16 -17.81
C PHE A 784 26.73 6.76 -17.09
N ILE A 785 26.49 7.31 -15.90
CA ILE A 785 25.28 7.07 -15.08
C ILE A 785 24.70 8.42 -14.64
N ALA A 786 23.38 8.59 -14.82
CA ALA A 786 22.63 9.74 -14.30
C ALA A 786 21.66 9.31 -13.19
N ASN A 787 21.20 10.31 -12.42
CA ASN A 787 20.46 10.17 -11.17
C ASN A 787 21.28 9.48 -10.06
N VAL A 788 22.41 10.10 -9.67
CA VAL A 788 23.31 9.61 -8.59
C VAL A 788 22.50 9.38 -7.30
N GLN A 789 22.62 8.19 -6.70
CA GLN A 789 21.79 7.70 -5.58
C GLN A 789 20.26 7.82 -5.77
N GLN A 790 19.77 7.82 -7.02
CA GLN A 790 18.36 7.99 -7.39
C GLN A 790 17.66 9.12 -6.60
N VAL A 791 18.34 10.26 -6.42
CA VAL A 791 17.84 11.40 -5.61
C VAL A 791 16.71 12.17 -6.27
N GLY A 792 16.64 12.17 -7.60
CA GLY A 792 15.53 12.75 -8.35
C GLY A 792 14.44 11.73 -8.65
N PHE A 793 13.18 12.18 -8.67
CA PHE A 793 12.02 11.34 -8.99
C PHE A 793 11.85 11.17 -10.52
N TYR A 794 12.84 10.57 -11.17
CA TYR A 794 12.84 10.31 -12.63
C TYR A 794 13.61 9.04 -13.00
N LYS A 795 13.15 8.35 -14.04
CA LYS A 795 13.84 7.18 -14.64
C LYS A 795 14.83 7.64 -15.72
N VAL A 796 15.89 6.87 -15.97
CA VAL A 796 16.90 7.20 -16.99
C VAL A 796 17.00 6.11 -18.07
N ASN A 797 16.93 6.53 -19.33
CA ASN A 797 17.28 5.71 -20.49
C ASN A 797 18.60 6.19 -21.10
N TYR A 798 19.38 5.27 -21.65
CA TYR A 798 20.64 5.57 -22.33
C TYR A 798 20.64 5.00 -23.75
N ASP A 799 21.60 5.42 -24.58
CA ASP A 799 21.91 4.72 -25.82
C ASP A 799 22.38 3.27 -25.59
N GLU A 800 22.21 2.42 -26.60
CA GLU A 800 22.46 0.97 -26.51
C GLU A 800 23.92 0.62 -26.18
N LEU A 801 24.89 1.46 -26.58
CA LEU A 801 26.30 1.26 -26.22
C LEU A 801 26.51 1.55 -24.74
N ASN A 802 25.98 2.65 -24.21
CA ASN A 802 26.08 2.96 -22.79
C ASN A 802 25.40 1.87 -21.95
N TRP A 803 24.21 1.39 -22.33
CA TRP A 803 23.57 0.24 -21.67
C TRP A 803 24.47 -1.01 -21.65
N LYS A 804 25.11 -1.36 -22.77
CA LYS A 804 26.04 -2.52 -22.81
C LYS A 804 27.28 -2.33 -21.94
N LEU A 805 27.81 -1.10 -21.84
CA LEU A 805 28.92 -0.78 -20.92
C LEU A 805 28.50 -0.89 -19.44
N LEU A 806 27.26 -0.49 -19.11
CA LEU A 806 26.70 -0.61 -17.77
C LEU A 806 26.45 -2.07 -17.37
N ILE A 807 25.84 -2.86 -18.25
CA ILE A 807 25.66 -4.31 -18.07
C ILE A 807 27.01 -5.00 -17.88
N LYS A 808 28.02 -4.65 -18.70
CA LYS A 808 29.39 -5.16 -18.55
C LYS A 808 29.98 -4.80 -17.17
N GLN A 809 29.88 -3.54 -16.75
CA GLN A 809 30.38 -3.09 -15.44
C GLN A 809 29.69 -3.83 -14.29
N LEU A 810 28.39 -4.08 -14.36
CA LEU A 810 27.65 -4.88 -13.38
C LEU A 810 28.15 -6.34 -13.37
N THR A 811 28.23 -6.99 -14.53
CA THR A 811 28.68 -8.39 -14.64
C THR A 811 30.14 -8.60 -14.23
N GLU A 812 31.04 -7.65 -14.48
CA GLU A 812 32.46 -7.77 -14.12
C GLU A 812 32.79 -7.27 -12.70
N LYS A 813 32.21 -6.12 -12.29
CA LYS A 813 32.55 -5.40 -11.06
C LYS A 813 31.37 -4.51 -10.56
N HIS A 814 30.22 -5.12 -10.30
CA HIS A 814 29.05 -4.41 -9.74
C HIS A 814 29.38 -3.53 -8.52
N THR A 815 30.26 -3.97 -7.62
CA THR A 815 30.62 -3.22 -6.40
C THR A 815 31.23 -1.83 -6.63
N ASP A 816 31.77 -1.54 -7.81
CA ASP A 816 32.26 -0.20 -8.17
C ASP A 816 31.11 0.81 -8.38
N ILE A 817 29.89 0.31 -8.62
CA ILE A 817 28.64 1.10 -8.74
C ILE A 817 27.94 1.14 -7.37
N HIS A 818 27.55 2.34 -6.94
CA HIS A 818 26.80 2.55 -5.70
C HIS A 818 25.52 1.70 -5.66
N VAL A 819 25.23 1.07 -4.52
CA VAL A 819 24.17 0.06 -4.37
C VAL A 819 22.78 0.55 -4.84
N ILE A 820 22.39 1.78 -4.50
CA ILE A 820 21.15 2.40 -5.00
C ILE A 820 21.15 2.54 -6.52
N ASN A 821 22.27 2.90 -7.14
CA ASN A 821 22.35 2.99 -8.60
C ASN A 821 22.34 1.61 -9.28
N ARG A 822 22.69 0.52 -8.57
CA ARG A 822 22.49 -0.85 -9.08
C ARG A 822 21.00 -1.20 -9.15
N ALA A 823 20.26 -0.92 -8.07
CA ALA A 823 18.81 -1.04 -8.06
C ALA A 823 18.16 -0.18 -9.15
N GLN A 824 18.54 1.10 -9.25
CA GLN A 824 18.04 2.00 -10.30
C GLN A 824 18.29 1.44 -11.71
N LEU A 825 19.49 0.94 -12.02
CA LEU A 825 19.81 0.48 -13.38
C LEU A 825 18.94 -0.70 -13.83
N LEU A 826 18.57 -1.61 -12.92
CA LEU A 826 17.64 -2.70 -13.23
C LEU A 826 16.17 -2.26 -13.24
N ASP A 827 15.76 -1.39 -12.32
CA ASP A 827 14.40 -0.81 -12.28
C ASP A 827 14.11 0.06 -13.52
N ASP A 828 15.07 0.88 -13.94
CA ASP A 828 15.01 1.67 -15.17
C ASP A 828 14.91 0.74 -16.39
N ILE A 829 15.85 -0.19 -16.59
CA ILE A 829 15.89 -1.00 -17.82
C ILE A 829 14.69 -1.96 -17.97
N LEU A 830 14.17 -2.50 -16.87
CA LEU A 830 13.04 -3.44 -16.90
C LEU A 830 11.71 -2.72 -17.18
N ASP A 831 11.46 -1.55 -16.60
CA ASP A 831 10.28 -0.74 -16.94
C ASP A 831 10.41 -0.11 -18.35
N LEU A 832 11.61 0.29 -18.78
CA LEU A 832 11.85 0.74 -20.15
C LEU A 832 11.60 -0.37 -21.17
N ALA A 833 11.92 -1.63 -20.85
CA ALA A 833 11.55 -2.78 -21.66
C ALA A 833 10.03 -3.08 -21.58
N ARG A 834 9.40 -2.88 -20.42
CA ARG A 834 7.93 -3.04 -20.23
C ARG A 834 7.14 -2.06 -21.10
N ALA A 835 7.53 -0.78 -21.11
CA ALA A 835 7.06 0.24 -22.05
C ALA A 835 7.52 -0.01 -23.51
N GLY A 836 8.50 -0.90 -23.70
CA GLY A 836 9.03 -1.30 -25.00
C GLY A 836 9.84 -0.21 -25.71
N THR A 837 10.53 0.62 -24.91
CA THR A 837 11.57 1.58 -25.30
C THR A 837 12.95 0.91 -25.43
N VAL A 838 13.18 -0.19 -24.70
CA VAL A 838 14.39 -1.03 -24.73
C VAL A 838 14.03 -2.46 -25.15
N ASP A 839 14.94 -3.19 -25.79
CA ASP A 839 14.74 -4.61 -26.11
C ASP A 839 14.73 -5.49 -24.86
N TYR A 840 13.79 -6.44 -24.80
CA TYR A 840 13.66 -7.32 -23.65
C TYR A 840 14.86 -8.26 -23.44
N GLY A 841 15.61 -8.61 -24.49
CA GLY A 841 16.84 -9.38 -24.33
C GLY A 841 17.94 -8.56 -23.66
N LEU A 842 18.09 -7.28 -24.01
CA LEU A 842 19.07 -6.39 -23.34
C LEU A 842 18.73 -6.18 -21.86
N ALA A 843 17.44 -6.08 -21.52
CA ALA A 843 16.98 -5.99 -20.13
C ALA A 843 17.17 -7.30 -19.33
N LEU A 844 17.01 -8.47 -19.98
CA LEU A 844 17.25 -9.78 -19.35
C LEU A 844 18.74 -10.15 -19.26
N ASP A 845 19.56 -9.71 -20.22
CA ASP A 845 21.03 -9.76 -20.13
C ASP A 845 21.52 -8.96 -18.91
N ALA A 846 20.87 -7.83 -18.59
CA ALA A 846 21.18 -7.06 -17.39
C ALA A 846 20.89 -7.83 -16.10
N THR A 847 19.79 -8.60 -16.01
CA THR A 847 19.42 -9.33 -14.79
C THR A 847 20.35 -10.51 -14.46
N GLU A 848 21.25 -10.92 -15.36
CA GLU A 848 22.22 -12.00 -15.09
C GLU A 848 23.23 -11.69 -13.98
N TYR A 849 23.55 -10.41 -13.71
CA TYR A 849 24.48 -10.09 -12.62
C TYR A 849 23.90 -10.39 -11.23
N LEU A 850 22.58 -10.52 -11.09
CA LEU A 850 21.93 -10.78 -9.79
C LEU A 850 22.40 -12.08 -9.12
N ALA A 851 22.93 -13.04 -9.89
CA ALA A 851 23.61 -14.24 -9.38
C ALA A 851 24.91 -13.94 -8.58
N LYS A 852 25.38 -12.70 -8.59
CA LYS A 852 26.54 -12.19 -7.82
C LYS A 852 26.16 -11.11 -6.79
N GLU A 853 24.91 -10.65 -6.78
CA GLU A 853 24.52 -9.54 -5.92
C GLU A 853 24.24 -10.03 -4.50
N GLU A 854 25.01 -9.53 -3.53
CA GLU A 854 24.91 -9.91 -2.12
C GLU A 854 24.21 -8.87 -1.24
N SER A 855 23.82 -7.71 -1.79
CA SER A 855 23.08 -6.69 -1.03
C SER A 855 21.57 -6.78 -1.26
N TYR A 856 20.81 -6.91 -0.16
CA TYR A 856 19.35 -6.79 -0.15
C TYR A 856 18.87 -5.52 -0.89
N ILE A 857 19.51 -4.37 -0.62
CA ILE A 857 19.17 -3.06 -1.19
C ILE A 857 19.22 -3.04 -2.73
N ALA A 858 20.08 -3.86 -3.35
CA ALA A 858 20.17 -3.96 -4.81
C ALA A 858 19.36 -5.12 -5.42
N TRP A 859 18.97 -6.12 -4.61
CA TRP A 859 18.25 -7.31 -5.07
C TRP A 859 16.73 -7.16 -4.94
N SER A 860 16.23 -6.82 -3.75
CA SER A 860 14.81 -6.84 -3.42
C SER A 860 13.91 -5.89 -4.23
N PRO A 861 14.34 -4.67 -4.66
CA PRO A 861 13.47 -3.82 -5.47
C PRO A 861 13.13 -4.47 -6.82
N ILE A 862 14.06 -5.27 -7.34
CA ILE A 862 13.95 -5.91 -8.66
C ILE A 862 13.04 -7.15 -8.62
N ALA A 863 12.81 -7.72 -7.44
CA ALA A 863 11.86 -8.80 -7.23
C ALA A 863 10.45 -8.43 -7.75
N GLY A 864 10.04 -7.16 -7.68
CA GLY A 864 8.77 -6.69 -8.25
C GLY A 864 8.67 -6.90 -9.76
N ASN A 865 9.69 -6.46 -10.51
CA ASN A 865 9.78 -6.60 -11.96
C ASN A 865 9.93 -8.06 -12.41
N LEU A 866 10.75 -8.86 -11.72
CA LEU A 866 10.89 -10.29 -11.99
C LEU A 866 9.61 -11.07 -11.67
N ASN A 867 8.85 -10.68 -10.64
CA ASN A 867 7.54 -11.23 -10.35
C ASN A 867 6.50 -10.85 -11.42
N PHE A 868 6.54 -9.64 -11.98
CA PHE A 868 5.69 -9.28 -13.12
C PHE A 868 5.93 -10.20 -14.32
N ILE A 869 7.19 -10.39 -14.74
CA ILE A 869 7.53 -11.30 -15.85
C ILE A 869 7.08 -12.74 -15.52
N SER A 870 7.31 -13.21 -14.29
CA SER A 870 6.86 -14.53 -13.82
C SER A 870 5.35 -14.73 -14.01
N ARG A 871 4.53 -13.75 -13.57
CA ARG A 871 3.06 -13.80 -13.69
C ARG A 871 2.60 -13.81 -15.15
N MET A 872 3.28 -13.09 -16.04
CA MET A 872 2.92 -13.04 -17.46
C MET A 872 3.23 -14.35 -18.19
N LEU A 873 4.21 -15.12 -17.70
CA LEU A 873 4.67 -16.39 -18.28
C LEU A 873 4.05 -17.64 -17.64
N GLU A 874 3.51 -17.59 -16.42
CA GLU A 874 3.09 -18.78 -15.64
C GLU A 874 2.09 -19.71 -16.34
N THR A 875 1.28 -19.18 -17.25
CA THR A 875 0.29 -19.93 -18.07
C THR A 875 0.83 -20.36 -19.44
N THR A 876 2.15 -20.43 -19.63
CA THR A 876 2.79 -20.66 -20.94
C THR A 876 3.91 -21.71 -20.91
N GLU A 877 4.20 -22.31 -22.06
CA GLU A 877 5.19 -23.40 -22.23
C GLU A 877 6.60 -23.04 -21.73
N VAL A 878 6.99 -21.76 -21.81
CA VAL A 878 8.34 -21.30 -21.41
C VAL A 878 8.52 -21.19 -19.89
N TYR A 879 7.46 -21.31 -19.10
CA TYR A 879 7.55 -21.11 -17.64
C TYR A 879 8.53 -22.09 -16.98
N GLY A 880 8.66 -23.31 -17.50
CA GLY A 880 9.68 -24.28 -17.04
C GLY A 880 11.12 -23.79 -17.24
N LYS A 881 11.40 -23.06 -18.32
CA LYS A 881 12.71 -22.41 -18.55
C LYS A 881 12.88 -21.15 -17.70
N TRP A 882 11.81 -20.36 -17.55
CA TRP A 882 11.82 -19.19 -16.66
C TRP A 882 12.11 -19.57 -15.19
N LYS A 883 11.50 -20.64 -14.67
CA LYS A 883 11.80 -21.15 -13.32
C LYS A 883 13.27 -21.57 -13.18
N LYS A 884 13.85 -22.27 -14.17
CA LYS A 884 15.28 -22.62 -14.19
C LYS A 884 16.16 -21.37 -14.15
N TYR A 885 15.84 -20.34 -14.95
CA TYR A 885 16.59 -19.07 -14.96
C TYR A 885 16.50 -18.36 -13.60
N MET A 886 15.30 -18.13 -13.08
CA MET A 886 15.11 -17.49 -11.76
C MET A 886 15.83 -18.24 -10.64
N LEU A 887 15.81 -19.59 -10.67
CA LEU A 887 16.54 -20.40 -9.69
C LEU A 887 18.06 -20.18 -9.80
N SER A 888 18.61 -20.01 -11.00
CA SER A 888 20.04 -19.73 -11.20
C SER A 888 20.49 -18.36 -10.64
N LEU A 889 19.57 -17.39 -10.52
CA LEU A 889 19.85 -16.09 -9.90
C LEU A 889 19.87 -16.16 -8.36
N VAL A 890 18.97 -16.94 -7.73
CA VAL A 890 18.88 -17.02 -6.26
C VAL A 890 19.78 -18.09 -5.64
N LYS A 891 20.12 -19.16 -6.38
CA LYS A 891 20.89 -20.30 -5.83
C LYS A 891 22.23 -19.89 -5.17
N PRO A 892 23.05 -18.98 -5.74
CA PRO A 892 24.32 -18.60 -5.11
C PRO A 892 24.15 -18.02 -3.71
N ASN A 893 23.13 -17.19 -3.47
CA ASN A 893 22.82 -16.68 -2.13
C ASN A 893 22.11 -17.71 -1.24
N TYR A 894 21.28 -18.59 -1.79
CA TYR A 894 20.71 -19.73 -1.05
C TYR A 894 21.82 -20.62 -0.46
N ASP A 895 22.75 -21.06 -1.31
CA ASP A 895 23.90 -21.91 -0.93
C ASP A 895 24.79 -21.23 0.12
N ARG A 896 24.98 -19.90 0.01
CA ARG A 896 25.84 -19.09 0.87
C ARG A 896 25.25 -18.78 2.24
N LEU A 897 23.96 -18.46 2.33
CA LEU A 897 23.34 -17.92 3.55
C LEU A 897 22.88 -19.00 4.54
N THR A 898 22.62 -20.21 4.05
CA THR A 898 22.27 -21.43 4.81
C THR A 898 20.95 -21.34 5.62
N TRP A 899 20.50 -22.49 6.14
CA TRP A 899 19.40 -22.59 7.10
C TRP A 899 19.78 -22.12 8.53
N ASN A 900 21.01 -21.64 8.76
CA ASN A 900 21.41 -21.04 10.02
C ASN A 900 21.42 -19.51 9.91
N GLU A 901 21.17 -18.85 11.05
CA GLU A 901 21.22 -17.40 11.19
C GLU A 901 22.35 -17.13 12.17
N GLU A 902 23.25 -16.20 11.85
CA GLU A 902 24.46 -15.97 12.64
C GLU A 902 24.18 -15.01 13.80
N GLU A 903 24.86 -15.19 14.94
CA GLU A 903 24.66 -14.32 16.10
C GLU A 903 25.21 -12.91 15.81
N GLY A 904 24.32 -11.93 15.74
CA GLY A 904 24.67 -10.54 15.44
C GLY A 904 24.75 -10.21 13.94
N GLU A 905 24.21 -11.03 13.05
CA GLU A 905 24.09 -10.69 11.62
C GLU A 905 23.28 -9.40 11.39
N SER A 906 23.57 -8.68 10.29
CA SER A 906 22.77 -7.53 9.88
C SER A 906 21.35 -7.97 9.50
N ILE A 907 20.37 -7.13 9.82
CA ILE A 907 18.96 -7.31 9.43
C ILE A 907 18.81 -7.49 7.91
N LEU A 908 19.67 -6.85 7.11
CA LEU A 908 19.68 -6.95 5.65
C LEU A 908 20.13 -8.34 5.17
N THR A 909 21.05 -8.97 5.90
CA THR A 909 21.44 -10.38 5.67
C THR A 909 20.27 -11.31 5.99
N THR A 910 19.56 -11.07 7.10
CA THR A 910 18.34 -11.82 7.47
C THR A 910 17.24 -11.67 6.42
N PHE A 911 17.04 -10.45 5.89
CA PHE A 911 16.06 -10.17 4.84
C PHE A 911 16.42 -10.87 3.53
N LEU A 912 17.67 -10.74 3.06
CA LEU A 912 18.14 -11.43 1.86
C LEU A 912 18.00 -12.95 2.01
N ARG A 913 18.40 -13.54 3.15
CA ARG A 913 18.20 -14.98 3.38
C ARG A 913 16.72 -15.35 3.28
N THR A 914 15.84 -14.59 3.92
CA THR A 914 14.39 -14.85 3.90
C THR A 914 13.82 -14.79 2.48
N GLU A 915 14.25 -13.81 1.68
CA GLU A 915 13.79 -13.62 0.29
C GLU A 915 14.35 -14.68 -0.67
N MET A 916 15.63 -15.04 -0.55
CA MET A 916 16.26 -16.09 -1.36
C MET A 916 15.64 -17.45 -1.10
N TYR A 917 15.40 -17.78 0.17
CA TYR A 917 14.77 -19.04 0.57
C TYR A 917 13.29 -19.09 0.17
N ALA A 918 12.54 -18.00 0.36
CA ALA A 918 11.16 -17.91 -0.12
C ALA A 918 11.08 -18.12 -1.65
N THR A 919 11.97 -17.48 -2.41
CA THR A 919 12.01 -17.60 -3.87
C THR A 919 12.43 -18.99 -4.31
N ALA A 920 13.48 -19.58 -3.71
CA ALA A 920 13.94 -20.93 -4.04
C ALA A 920 12.86 -22.00 -3.78
N CYS A 921 12.20 -21.95 -2.62
CA CYS A 921 11.08 -22.85 -2.31
C CYS A 921 9.88 -22.63 -3.25
N ALA A 922 9.53 -21.39 -3.59
CA ALA A 922 8.43 -21.08 -4.51
C ALA A 922 8.68 -21.51 -5.96
N LEU A 923 9.96 -21.67 -6.35
CA LEU A 923 10.37 -22.20 -7.66
C LEU A 923 10.43 -23.75 -7.69
N ASP A 924 10.02 -24.41 -6.61
CA ASP A 924 10.12 -25.86 -6.35
C ASP A 924 11.58 -26.37 -6.29
N HIS A 925 12.51 -25.62 -5.65
CA HIS A 925 13.86 -26.12 -5.38
C HIS A 925 13.83 -27.27 -4.36
N GLU A 926 14.25 -28.46 -4.79
CA GLU A 926 14.10 -29.73 -4.06
C GLU A 926 14.61 -29.68 -2.61
N ASP A 927 15.81 -29.16 -2.37
CA ASP A 927 16.39 -29.04 -1.02
C ASP A 927 15.56 -28.11 -0.12
N CYS A 928 15.17 -26.94 -0.64
CA CYS A 928 14.36 -25.97 0.08
C CYS A 928 13.00 -26.55 0.48
N VAL A 929 12.31 -27.18 -0.48
CA VAL A 929 10.99 -27.81 -0.25
C VAL A 929 11.09 -28.98 0.72
N LYS A 930 12.12 -29.83 0.59
CA LYS A 930 12.38 -30.96 1.48
C LYS A 930 12.58 -30.52 2.93
N GLU A 931 13.46 -29.55 3.18
CA GLU A 931 13.73 -29.11 4.55
C GLU A 931 12.60 -28.24 5.13
N ALA A 932 11.89 -27.43 4.32
CA ALA A 932 10.67 -26.77 4.76
C ALA A 932 9.59 -27.78 5.23
N LEU A 933 9.39 -28.88 4.49
CA LEU A 933 8.49 -29.95 4.90
C LEU A 933 9.00 -30.69 6.15
N ASN A 934 10.31 -30.89 6.29
CA ASN A 934 10.93 -31.50 7.47
C ASN A 934 10.68 -30.67 8.75
N TYR A 935 10.94 -29.36 8.68
CA TYR A 935 10.63 -28.40 9.74
C TYR A 935 9.15 -28.41 10.14
N PHE A 936 8.24 -28.38 9.16
CA PHE A 936 6.81 -28.34 9.44
C PHE A 936 6.27 -29.66 10.04
N ARG A 937 6.70 -30.82 9.53
CA ARG A 937 6.36 -32.13 10.10
C ARG A 937 6.85 -32.26 11.53
N THR A 938 8.11 -31.88 11.79
CA THR A 938 8.70 -31.87 13.14
C THR A 938 7.87 -31.05 14.12
N TRP A 939 7.36 -29.88 13.70
CA TRP A 939 6.43 -29.10 14.51
C TRP A 939 5.09 -29.82 14.74
N LYS A 940 4.43 -30.28 13.66
CA LYS A 940 3.13 -30.98 13.72
C LYS A 940 3.17 -32.21 14.63
N ASP A 941 4.22 -33.02 14.52
CA ASP A 941 4.42 -34.25 15.31
C ASP A 941 4.77 -33.97 16.77
N SER A 942 5.50 -32.87 17.06
CA SER A 942 5.81 -32.43 18.43
C SER A 942 4.57 -31.99 19.22
N LYS A 943 3.48 -31.61 18.53
CA LYS A 943 2.24 -31.04 19.10
C LYS A 943 2.45 -29.76 19.92
N ALA A 944 3.58 -29.08 19.75
CA ALA A 944 3.86 -27.83 20.44
C ALA A 944 2.92 -26.71 19.96
N GLU A 945 2.24 -26.04 20.90
CA GLU A 945 1.33 -24.92 20.58
C GLU A 945 2.06 -23.68 20.02
N LYS A 946 3.36 -23.60 20.27
CA LYS A 946 4.26 -22.61 19.66
C LYS A 946 5.18 -23.29 18.67
N SER A 947 5.35 -22.67 17.51
CA SER A 947 6.20 -23.18 16.45
C SER A 947 7.69 -23.10 16.83
N PRO A 948 8.43 -24.23 16.80
CA PRO A 948 9.88 -24.25 17.03
C PRO A 948 10.67 -23.68 15.83
N ILE A 949 10.00 -23.42 14.70
CA ILE A 949 10.61 -22.82 13.51
C ILE A 949 10.99 -21.37 13.81
N LYS A 950 12.21 -20.97 13.44
CA LYS A 950 12.73 -19.62 13.70
C LYS A 950 11.81 -18.54 13.10
N PRO A 951 11.51 -17.42 13.81
CA PRO A 951 10.49 -16.46 13.41
C PRO A 951 10.58 -15.88 12.00
N ASN A 952 11.79 -15.80 11.42
CA ASN A 952 12.06 -15.31 10.07
C ASN A 952 11.68 -16.34 8.99
N PHE A 953 11.93 -17.63 9.23
CA PHE A 953 11.65 -18.70 8.26
C PHE A 953 10.18 -19.09 8.19
N ARG A 954 9.42 -18.85 9.27
CA ARG A 954 8.01 -19.26 9.41
C ARG A 954 7.17 -18.97 8.16
N SER A 955 7.22 -17.75 7.61
CA SER A 955 6.39 -17.35 6.47
C SER A 955 6.55 -18.27 5.25
N PHE A 956 7.79 -18.53 4.81
CA PHE A 956 8.03 -19.37 3.64
C PHE A 956 7.95 -20.86 3.96
N VAL A 957 8.39 -21.30 5.14
CA VAL A 957 8.28 -22.70 5.57
C VAL A 957 6.81 -23.12 5.64
N TYR A 958 5.96 -22.30 6.27
CA TYR A 958 4.52 -22.55 6.34
C TYR A 958 3.87 -22.55 4.96
N CYS A 959 4.14 -21.55 4.12
CA CYS A 959 3.57 -21.46 2.78
C CYS A 959 3.97 -22.67 1.92
N THR A 960 5.25 -23.08 1.97
CA THR A 960 5.77 -24.24 1.25
C THR A 960 5.16 -25.54 1.74
N ALA A 961 4.97 -25.68 3.05
CA ALA A 961 4.32 -26.85 3.64
C ALA A 961 2.83 -26.94 3.26
N ILE A 962 2.08 -25.83 3.25
CA ILE A 962 0.68 -25.81 2.83
C ILE A 962 0.52 -25.99 1.31
N ALA A 963 1.50 -25.56 0.51
CA ALA A 963 1.51 -25.76 -0.95
C ALA A 963 1.87 -27.20 -1.39
N ASN A 964 2.52 -27.99 -0.53
CA ASN A 964 2.95 -29.37 -0.82
C ASN A 964 2.37 -30.40 0.17
N GLY A 965 1.48 -29.98 1.06
CA GLY A 965 0.81 -30.79 2.08
C GLY A 965 -0.63 -31.13 1.72
N ASN A 966 -1.37 -31.69 2.68
CA ASN A 966 -2.76 -32.11 2.52
C ASN A 966 -3.74 -31.22 3.33
N TYR A 967 -5.02 -31.61 3.35
CA TYR A 967 -6.03 -30.88 4.12
C TYR A 967 -5.80 -30.94 5.65
N ASP A 968 -5.19 -32.02 6.18
CA ASP A 968 -4.84 -32.11 7.61
C ASP A 968 -3.69 -31.16 7.99
N ASP A 969 -2.81 -30.81 7.05
CA ASP A 969 -1.80 -29.75 7.22
C ASP A 969 -2.45 -28.36 7.26
N TRP A 970 -3.47 -28.14 6.42
CA TRP A 970 -4.28 -26.92 6.42
C TRP A 970 -5.11 -26.76 7.71
N VAL A 971 -5.78 -27.83 8.15
CA VAL A 971 -6.55 -27.84 9.41
C VAL A 971 -5.62 -27.62 10.62
N PHE A 972 -4.44 -28.25 10.65
CA PHE A 972 -3.45 -27.99 11.70
C PHE A 972 -3.04 -26.50 11.75
N MET A 973 -2.74 -25.90 10.60
CA MET A 973 -2.40 -24.47 10.52
C MET A 973 -3.57 -23.56 10.94
N TRP A 974 -4.81 -23.92 10.58
CA TRP A 974 -6.02 -23.22 11.01
C TRP A 974 -6.21 -23.28 12.53
N ASP A 975 -5.98 -24.44 13.15
CA ASP A 975 -6.02 -24.60 14.61
C ASP A 975 -4.92 -23.81 15.32
N MET A 976 -3.71 -23.75 14.77
CA MET A 976 -2.64 -22.89 15.30
C MET A 976 -2.99 -21.41 15.19
N TYR A 977 -3.59 -20.97 14.08
CA TYR A 977 -4.10 -19.60 13.92
C TYR A 977 -5.12 -19.24 14.99
N ASN A 978 -6.07 -20.14 15.29
CA ASN A 978 -7.07 -19.90 16.33
C ASN A 978 -6.43 -19.78 17.72
N LYS A 979 -5.48 -20.67 18.05
CA LYS A 979 -4.83 -20.74 19.36
C LYS A 979 -3.84 -19.61 19.66
N THR A 980 -3.04 -19.17 18.68
CA THR A 980 -1.97 -18.19 18.97
C THR A 980 -2.54 -16.83 19.39
N THR A 981 -1.92 -16.22 20.41
CA THR A 981 -2.27 -14.88 20.93
C THR A 981 -1.36 -13.77 20.39
N VAL A 982 -0.39 -14.11 19.53
CA VAL A 982 0.59 -13.18 18.95
C VAL A 982 0.13 -12.72 17.57
N ALA A 983 -0.17 -11.43 17.41
CA ALA A 983 -0.76 -10.89 16.18
C ALA A 983 0.14 -11.04 14.94
N SER A 984 1.46 -10.89 15.09
CA SER A 984 2.42 -11.10 14.01
C SER A 984 2.48 -12.55 13.53
N GLU A 985 2.25 -13.52 14.43
CA GLU A 985 2.16 -14.94 14.09
C GLU A 985 0.80 -15.27 13.43
N LYS A 986 -0.32 -14.72 13.94
CA LYS A 986 -1.65 -14.86 13.31
C LYS A 986 -1.62 -14.49 11.83
N VAL A 987 -0.98 -13.37 11.47
CA VAL A 987 -0.90 -12.93 10.06
C VAL A 987 -0.08 -13.88 9.21
N LYS A 988 1.07 -14.37 9.69
CA LYS A 988 1.89 -15.38 8.97
C LYS A 988 1.08 -16.66 8.68
N GLN A 989 0.29 -17.10 9.66
CA GLN A 989 -0.52 -18.31 9.56
C GLN A 989 -1.74 -18.12 8.63
N LEU A 990 -2.41 -16.95 8.66
CA LEU A 990 -3.43 -16.61 7.65
C LEU A 990 -2.87 -16.53 6.22
N GLN A 991 -1.67 -15.99 6.05
CA GLN A 991 -1.03 -15.87 4.74
C GLN A 991 -0.61 -17.24 4.19
N SER A 992 -0.08 -18.14 5.03
CA SER A 992 0.31 -19.49 4.59
C SER A 992 -0.88 -20.39 4.24
N LEU A 993 -2.03 -20.23 4.92
CA LEU A 993 -3.28 -20.93 4.58
C LEU A 993 -3.77 -20.65 3.14
N ALA A 994 -3.37 -19.52 2.54
CA ALA A 994 -3.66 -19.18 1.15
C ALA A 994 -2.73 -19.84 0.12
N CYS A 995 -1.64 -20.50 0.57
CA CYS A 995 -0.69 -21.20 -0.29
C CYS A 995 -1.16 -22.59 -0.74
N SER A 996 -2.34 -23.04 -0.30
CA SER A 996 -2.88 -24.35 -0.69
C SER A 996 -3.09 -24.44 -2.19
N ARG A 997 -2.73 -25.58 -2.79
CA ARG A 997 -2.98 -25.85 -4.22
C ARG A 997 -4.39 -26.44 -4.47
N GLU A 998 -5.17 -26.70 -3.42
CA GLU A 998 -6.52 -27.29 -3.47
C GLU A 998 -7.61 -26.22 -3.72
N PRO A 999 -8.31 -26.20 -4.87
CA PRO A 999 -9.25 -25.13 -5.21
C PRO A 999 -10.44 -24.99 -4.25
N TRP A 1000 -10.94 -26.11 -3.72
CA TRP A 1000 -12.07 -26.12 -2.80
C TRP A 1000 -11.69 -25.60 -1.40
N VAL A 1001 -10.44 -25.81 -0.97
CA VAL A 1001 -9.88 -25.25 0.28
C VAL A 1001 -9.74 -23.74 0.14
N LEU A 1002 -9.17 -23.26 -0.97
CA LEU A 1002 -9.06 -21.82 -1.23
C LEU A 1002 -10.44 -21.14 -1.31
N ASN A 1003 -11.42 -21.74 -1.97
CA ASN A 1003 -12.77 -21.19 -2.02
C ASN A 1003 -13.46 -21.17 -0.65
N SER A 1004 -13.29 -22.22 0.16
CA SER A 1004 -13.74 -22.25 1.56
C SER A 1004 -13.09 -21.13 2.39
N PHE A 1005 -11.79 -20.88 2.19
CA PHE A 1005 -11.07 -19.81 2.89
C PHE A 1005 -11.50 -18.42 2.44
N LEU A 1006 -11.78 -18.21 1.14
CA LEU A 1006 -12.35 -16.95 0.64
C LEU A 1006 -13.76 -16.70 1.23
N MET A 1007 -14.64 -17.72 1.26
CA MET A 1007 -15.96 -17.60 1.88
C MET A 1007 -15.91 -17.18 3.35
N LYS A 1008 -14.88 -17.60 4.11
CA LYS A 1008 -14.68 -17.16 5.50
C LYS A 1008 -14.49 -15.65 5.64
N THR A 1009 -13.96 -14.94 4.63
CA THR A 1009 -13.74 -13.49 4.72
C THR A 1009 -15.05 -12.69 4.79
N ILE A 1010 -16.10 -13.15 4.09
CA ILE A 1010 -17.44 -12.53 4.03
C ILE A 1010 -18.47 -13.20 4.94
N THR A 1011 -18.08 -14.24 5.69
CA THR A 1011 -18.97 -14.96 6.61
C THR A 1011 -18.77 -14.43 8.04
N PRO A 1012 -19.82 -13.93 8.73
CA PRO A 1012 -19.73 -13.56 10.13
C PRO A 1012 -19.24 -14.70 11.03
N ASP A 1013 -18.47 -14.35 12.08
CA ASP A 1013 -17.94 -15.28 13.09
C ASP A 1013 -17.15 -16.50 12.54
N SER A 1014 -16.63 -16.42 11.30
CA SER A 1014 -15.92 -17.51 10.60
C SER A 1014 -14.56 -17.92 11.16
N GLY A 1015 -14.05 -17.16 12.14
CA GLY A 1015 -12.69 -17.16 12.64
C GLY A 1015 -11.81 -16.04 12.06
N VAL A 1016 -12.08 -15.55 10.84
CA VAL A 1016 -11.32 -14.45 10.23
C VAL A 1016 -11.88 -13.11 10.71
N ARG A 1017 -11.04 -12.21 11.25
CA ARG A 1017 -11.48 -10.85 11.63
C ARG A 1017 -11.72 -9.98 10.39
N ARG A 1018 -12.62 -8.99 10.49
CA ARG A 1018 -12.94 -8.06 9.38
C ARG A 1018 -11.68 -7.38 8.82
N GLN A 1019 -10.78 -6.92 9.70
CA GLN A 1019 -9.46 -6.33 9.37
C GLN A 1019 -8.47 -7.28 8.65
N ASP A 1020 -8.72 -8.59 8.68
CA ASP A 1020 -7.84 -9.62 8.11
C ASP A 1020 -8.33 -10.08 6.73
N GLY A 1021 -9.61 -9.88 6.39
CA GLY A 1021 -10.20 -10.36 5.14
C GLY A 1021 -9.52 -9.81 3.89
N ALA A 1022 -9.20 -8.51 3.85
CA ALA A 1022 -8.43 -7.91 2.75
C ALA A 1022 -6.99 -8.47 2.65
N ALA A 1023 -6.39 -8.89 3.76
CA ALA A 1023 -5.07 -9.52 3.78
C ALA A 1023 -5.13 -11.00 3.31
N VAL A 1024 -6.16 -11.74 3.70
CA VAL A 1024 -6.45 -13.10 3.20
C VAL A 1024 -6.70 -13.07 1.69
N ILE A 1025 -7.55 -12.16 1.21
CA ILE A 1025 -7.82 -11.97 -0.22
C ILE A 1025 -6.53 -11.59 -0.98
N SER A 1026 -5.70 -10.70 -0.42
CA SER A 1026 -4.38 -10.38 -0.99
C SER A 1026 -3.45 -11.60 -1.05
N ALA A 1027 -3.48 -12.48 -0.05
CA ALA A 1027 -2.66 -13.68 0.00
C ALA A 1027 -3.12 -14.71 -1.03
N VAL A 1028 -4.44 -14.91 -1.21
CA VAL A 1028 -4.98 -15.77 -2.27
C VAL A 1028 -4.67 -15.20 -3.66
N ALA A 1029 -4.74 -13.87 -3.85
CA ALA A 1029 -4.29 -13.21 -5.07
C ALA A 1029 -2.78 -13.39 -5.37
N SER A 1030 -1.96 -13.73 -4.37
CA SER A 1030 -0.54 -13.95 -4.59
C SER A 1030 -0.24 -15.28 -5.29
N THR A 1031 -1.14 -16.27 -5.25
CA THR A 1031 -0.89 -17.63 -5.75
C THR A 1031 -1.49 -17.90 -7.13
N VAL A 1032 -0.87 -18.78 -7.91
CA VAL A 1032 -1.29 -19.11 -9.29
C VAL A 1032 -2.73 -19.66 -9.33
N PHE A 1033 -3.06 -20.59 -8.42
CA PHE A 1033 -4.39 -21.16 -8.29
C PHE A 1033 -5.41 -20.15 -7.73
N GLY A 1034 -4.99 -19.33 -6.75
CA GLY A 1034 -5.87 -18.40 -6.07
C GLY A 1034 -6.37 -17.25 -6.93
N ARG A 1035 -5.55 -16.71 -7.85
CA ARG A 1035 -5.96 -15.61 -8.76
C ARG A 1035 -7.18 -15.94 -9.60
N SER A 1036 -7.17 -17.10 -10.26
CA SER A 1036 -8.26 -17.54 -11.14
C SER A 1036 -9.57 -17.76 -10.38
N LEU A 1037 -9.48 -18.28 -9.14
CA LEU A 1037 -10.64 -18.46 -8.25
C LEU A 1037 -11.14 -17.11 -7.73
N LEU A 1038 -10.23 -16.23 -7.31
CA LEU A 1038 -10.56 -14.95 -6.69
C LEU A 1038 -11.24 -13.98 -7.68
N PHE A 1039 -10.86 -13.99 -8.97
CA PHE A 1039 -11.57 -13.20 -9.98
C PHE A 1039 -13.05 -13.61 -10.06
N ASN A 1040 -13.35 -14.91 -10.16
CA ASN A 1040 -14.73 -15.39 -10.17
C ASN A 1040 -15.45 -15.09 -8.84
N PHE A 1041 -14.78 -15.30 -7.70
CA PHE A 1041 -15.31 -14.99 -6.38
C PHE A 1041 -15.73 -13.51 -6.24
N LEU A 1042 -14.96 -12.56 -6.80
CA LEU A 1042 -15.34 -11.14 -6.87
C LEU A 1042 -16.64 -10.95 -7.68
N LEU A 1043 -16.73 -11.54 -8.87
CA LEU A 1043 -17.89 -11.42 -9.75
C LEU A 1043 -19.18 -12.00 -9.13
N GLU A 1044 -19.04 -13.10 -8.39
CA GLU A 1044 -20.13 -13.84 -7.75
C GLU A 1044 -20.57 -13.24 -6.41
N ASN A 1045 -19.65 -12.69 -5.61
CA ASN A 1045 -19.89 -12.30 -4.22
C ASN A 1045 -19.78 -10.78 -3.97
N TRP A 1046 -19.76 -9.94 -5.02
CA TRP A 1046 -19.59 -8.49 -4.89
C TRP A 1046 -20.51 -7.83 -3.88
N ASP A 1047 -21.82 -8.15 -3.87
CA ASP A 1047 -22.77 -7.50 -2.98
C ASP A 1047 -22.47 -7.81 -1.49
N ALA A 1048 -21.92 -9.00 -1.21
CA ALA A 1048 -21.45 -9.37 0.12
C ALA A 1048 -20.11 -8.70 0.47
N LEU A 1049 -19.17 -8.61 -0.49
CA LEU A 1049 -17.89 -7.91 -0.33
C LEU A 1049 -18.11 -6.42 -0.08
N TYR A 1050 -18.95 -5.78 -0.88
CA TYR A 1050 -19.33 -4.38 -0.74
C TYR A 1050 -19.97 -4.13 0.63
N LYS A 1051 -20.99 -4.91 1.01
CA LYS A 1051 -21.60 -4.82 2.35
C LYS A 1051 -20.61 -5.02 3.50
N THR A 1052 -19.59 -5.88 3.33
CA THR A 1052 -18.61 -6.18 4.37
C THR A 1052 -17.49 -5.13 4.46
N TYR A 1053 -17.15 -4.45 3.36
CA TYR A 1053 -15.93 -3.62 3.31
C TYR A 1053 -16.11 -2.16 2.86
N SER A 1054 -17.28 -1.74 2.36
CA SER A 1054 -17.49 -0.35 1.89
C SER A 1054 -17.35 0.71 2.99
N ALA A 1055 -17.67 0.38 4.24
CA ALA A 1055 -17.51 1.30 5.38
C ALA A 1055 -16.05 1.47 5.83
N GLY A 1056 -15.12 0.64 5.37
CA GLY A 1056 -13.71 0.65 5.77
C GLY A 1056 -12.80 1.11 4.64
N ALA A 1057 -12.43 2.40 4.66
CA ALA A 1057 -11.65 3.14 3.64
C ALA A 1057 -10.69 2.29 2.77
N PHE A 1058 -9.73 1.60 3.40
CA PHE A 1058 -8.67 0.86 2.71
C PHE A 1058 -9.07 -0.53 2.18
N SER A 1059 -10.14 -1.13 2.70
CA SER A 1059 -10.40 -2.56 2.51
C SER A 1059 -10.98 -2.87 1.13
N LEU A 1060 -12.01 -2.14 0.68
CA LEU A 1060 -12.68 -2.41 -0.59
C LEU A 1060 -11.80 -2.14 -1.82
N PRO A 1061 -11.05 -1.01 -1.93
CA PRO A 1061 -10.11 -0.78 -3.03
C PRO A 1061 -9.05 -1.88 -3.13
N ARG A 1062 -8.46 -2.27 -1.98
CA ARG A 1062 -7.45 -3.32 -1.90
C ARG A 1062 -7.98 -4.68 -2.35
N ILE A 1063 -9.19 -5.05 -1.94
CA ILE A 1063 -9.85 -6.29 -2.35
C ILE A 1063 -10.11 -6.29 -3.86
N PHE A 1064 -10.63 -5.18 -4.39
CA PHE A 1064 -10.91 -5.06 -5.82
C PHE A 1064 -9.63 -5.19 -6.65
N GLY A 1065 -8.58 -4.43 -6.31
CA GLY A 1065 -7.29 -4.46 -7.00
C GLY A 1065 -6.56 -5.80 -6.87
N ALA A 1066 -6.68 -6.51 -5.74
CA ALA A 1066 -6.12 -7.85 -5.58
C ALA A 1066 -6.83 -8.89 -6.48
N ALA A 1067 -8.15 -8.84 -6.55
CA ALA A 1067 -8.95 -9.79 -7.32
C ALA A 1067 -8.85 -9.59 -8.85
N SER A 1068 -8.58 -8.36 -9.30
CA SER A 1068 -8.60 -7.99 -10.72
C SER A 1068 -7.24 -7.60 -11.31
N GLY A 1069 -6.23 -7.29 -10.49
CA GLY A 1069 -4.89 -6.86 -10.93
C GLY A 1069 -4.03 -7.93 -11.62
N SER A 1070 -4.53 -9.17 -11.76
CA SER A 1070 -3.86 -10.27 -12.48
C SER A 1070 -4.38 -10.50 -13.90
N ILE A 1071 -5.36 -9.71 -14.34
CA ILE A 1071 -5.96 -9.83 -15.68
C ILE A 1071 -4.89 -9.58 -16.76
N HIS A 1072 -4.79 -10.53 -17.68
CA HIS A 1072 -3.90 -10.48 -18.84
C HIS A 1072 -4.53 -11.16 -20.07
N SER A 1073 -5.86 -11.32 -20.07
CA SER A 1073 -6.64 -11.91 -21.18
C SER A 1073 -7.83 -11.03 -21.54
N ARG A 1074 -8.16 -10.97 -22.83
CA ARG A 1074 -9.28 -10.15 -23.36
C ARG A 1074 -10.63 -10.59 -22.77
N PHE A 1075 -10.84 -11.90 -22.61
CA PHE A 1075 -12.04 -12.47 -21.99
C PHE A 1075 -12.28 -11.97 -20.55
N GLN A 1076 -11.26 -11.97 -19.68
CA GLN A 1076 -11.41 -11.47 -18.32
C GLN A 1076 -11.66 -9.96 -18.28
N LEU A 1077 -11.06 -9.19 -19.20
CA LEU A 1077 -11.30 -7.75 -19.33
C LEU A 1077 -12.74 -7.44 -19.80
N GLU A 1078 -13.26 -8.22 -20.75
CA GLU A 1078 -14.67 -8.15 -21.18
C GLU A 1078 -15.64 -8.50 -20.04
N MET A 1079 -15.36 -9.56 -19.28
CA MET A 1079 -16.12 -9.93 -18.09
C MET A 1079 -16.11 -8.83 -17.01
N LEU A 1080 -14.97 -8.16 -16.81
CA LEU A 1080 -14.85 -7.03 -15.89
C LEU A 1080 -15.68 -5.81 -16.36
N GLY A 1081 -15.76 -5.57 -17.67
CA GLY A 1081 -16.63 -4.53 -18.24
C GLY A 1081 -18.13 -4.82 -18.08
N VAL A 1082 -18.55 -6.07 -18.30
CA VAL A 1082 -19.94 -6.52 -18.04
C VAL A 1082 -20.30 -6.39 -16.57
N PHE A 1083 -19.36 -6.74 -15.68
CA PHE A 1083 -19.51 -6.55 -14.24
C PHE A 1083 -19.67 -5.08 -13.83
N TYR A 1084 -18.87 -4.18 -14.40
CA TYR A 1084 -18.93 -2.74 -14.11
C TYR A 1084 -20.31 -2.14 -14.44
N GLU A 1085 -20.87 -2.43 -15.63
CA GLU A 1085 -22.19 -1.92 -15.99
C GLU A 1085 -23.33 -2.56 -15.17
N LYS A 1086 -23.14 -3.78 -14.63
CA LYS A 1086 -24.09 -4.43 -13.71
C LYS A 1086 -24.10 -3.78 -12.32
N HIS A 1087 -22.93 -3.37 -11.80
CA HIS A 1087 -22.73 -2.95 -10.40
C HIS A 1087 -22.28 -1.48 -10.27
N LYS A 1088 -22.62 -0.66 -11.26
CA LYS A 1088 -22.10 0.70 -11.48
C LYS A 1088 -22.18 1.64 -10.26
N GLU A 1089 -23.24 1.54 -9.48
CA GLU A 1089 -23.50 2.37 -8.29
C GLU A 1089 -22.66 1.99 -7.06
N SER A 1090 -22.26 0.72 -6.92
CA SER A 1090 -21.41 0.25 -5.81
C SER A 1090 -19.93 0.21 -6.21
N VAL A 1091 -19.61 0.10 -7.50
CA VAL A 1091 -18.23 0.16 -8.02
C VAL A 1091 -17.70 1.61 -8.11
N SER A 1092 -18.55 2.64 -8.00
CA SER A 1092 -18.06 4.03 -7.91
C SER A 1092 -17.20 4.31 -6.68
N ALA A 1093 -17.43 3.60 -5.57
CA ALA A 1093 -16.60 3.64 -4.35
C ALA A 1093 -15.18 3.04 -4.52
N VAL A 1094 -14.87 2.51 -5.70
CA VAL A 1094 -13.52 2.08 -6.12
C VAL A 1094 -13.19 2.59 -7.54
N GLY A 1095 -13.76 3.73 -7.93
CA GLY A 1095 -13.80 4.21 -9.31
C GLY A 1095 -12.42 4.47 -9.94
N ARG A 1096 -11.43 4.92 -9.16
CA ARG A 1096 -10.02 5.08 -9.56
C ARG A 1096 -9.33 3.72 -9.69
N THR A 1097 -9.52 2.84 -8.71
CA THR A 1097 -8.97 1.46 -8.73
C THR A 1097 -9.51 0.66 -9.93
N TYR A 1098 -10.77 0.84 -10.31
CA TYR A 1098 -11.35 0.26 -11.52
C TYR A 1098 -10.63 0.74 -12.79
N LYS A 1099 -10.44 2.05 -12.95
CA LYS A 1099 -9.71 2.63 -14.11
C LYS A 1099 -8.27 2.11 -14.19
N GLN A 1100 -7.56 2.12 -13.06
CA GLN A 1100 -6.19 1.60 -12.96
C GLN A 1100 -6.12 0.10 -13.27
N THR A 1101 -7.10 -0.68 -12.84
CA THR A 1101 -7.23 -2.11 -13.18
C THR A 1101 -7.40 -2.31 -14.67
N VAL A 1102 -8.32 -1.59 -15.31
CA VAL A 1102 -8.57 -1.67 -16.76
C VAL A 1102 -7.31 -1.28 -17.55
N GLU A 1103 -6.64 -0.19 -17.18
CA GLU A 1103 -5.41 0.25 -17.83
C GLU A 1103 -4.27 -0.78 -17.67
N LYS A 1104 -4.06 -1.33 -16.46
CA LYS A 1104 -3.08 -2.40 -16.23
C LYS A 1104 -3.43 -3.67 -17.03
N ALA A 1105 -4.71 -4.08 -17.06
CA ALA A 1105 -5.17 -5.24 -17.81
C ALA A 1105 -4.92 -5.11 -19.32
N GLU A 1106 -5.25 -3.96 -19.91
CA GLU A 1106 -4.92 -3.67 -21.31
C GLU A 1106 -3.40 -3.66 -21.56
N SER A 1107 -2.63 -3.03 -20.68
CA SER A 1107 -1.17 -2.96 -20.79
C SER A 1107 -0.54 -4.36 -20.74
N ASN A 1108 -0.99 -5.22 -19.83
CA ASN A 1108 -0.59 -6.63 -19.74
C ASN A 1108 -0.89 -7.39 -21.05
N ILE A 1109 -2.07 -7.20 -21.65
CA ILE A 1109 -2.43 -7.83 -22.94
C ILE A 1109 -1.48 -7.35 -24.06
N ARG A 1110 -1.30 -6.04 -24.21
CA ARG A 1110 -0.37 -5.44 -25.20
C ARG A 1110 1.08 -5.93 -25.01
N TRP A 1111 1.53 -6.01 -23.75
CA TRP A 1111 2.84 -6.53 -23.39
C TRP A 1111 3.03 -7.98 -23.82
N LYS A 1112 2.04 -8.85 -23.59
CA LYS A 1112 2.10 -10.27 -23.98
C LYS A 1112 2.09 -10.43 -25.50
N GLU A 1113 1.31 -9.61 -26.21
CA GLU A 1113 1.26 -9.57 -27.68
C GLU A 1113 2.59 -9.09 -28.31
N LYS A 1114 3.31 -8.14 -27.67
CA LYS A 1114 4.58 -7.58 -28.19
C LYS A 1114 5.82 -8.39 -27.78
N ASN A 1115 5.93 -8.80 -26.52
CA ASN A 1115 7.21 -9.17 -25.90
C ASN A 1115 7.41 -10.68 -25.71
N TYR A 1116 6.34 -11.49 -25.70
CA TYR A 1116 6.41 -12.92 -25.37
C TYR A 1116 7.40 -13.71 -26.24
N ALA A 1117 7.38 -13.49 -27.56
CA ALA A 1117 8.26 -14.20 -28.49
C ALA A 1117 9.74 -13.89 -28.22
N ARG A 1118 10.09 -12.62 -28.00
CA ARG A 1118 11.47 -12.20 -27.70
C ARG A 1118 12.00 -12.84 -26.42
N ILE A 1119 11.17 -12.93 -25.39
CA ILE A 1119 11.52 -13.53 -24.09
C ILE A 1119 11.62 -15.05 -24.20
N ARG A 1120 10.73 -15.72 -24.95
CA ARG A 1120 10.84 -17.15 -25.30
C ARG A 1120 12.16 -17.45 -25.98
N ASP A 1121 12.54 -16.64 -26.96
CA ASP A 1121 13.71 -16.90 -27.79
C ASP A 1121 15.01 -16.67 -27.00
N TRP A 1122 15.07 -15.60 -26.19
CA TRP A 1122 16.16 -15.39 -25.21
C TRP A 1122 16.26 -16.55 -24.20
N LEU A 1123 15.13 -17.01 -23.64
CA LEU A 1123 15.12 -18.19 -22.74
C LEU A 1123 15.58 -19.47 -23.44
N ASN A 1124 15.35 -19.61 -24.75
CA ASN A 1124 15.83 -20.76 -25.53
C ASN A 1124 17.33 -20.69 -25.84
N GLU A 1125 17.89 -19.49 -26.00
CA GLU A 1125 19.33 -19.26 -26.19
C GLU A 1125 20.11 -19.53 -24.88
N LYS A 1126 19.59 -19.04 -23.75
CA LYS A 1126 20.25 -19.10 -22.43
C LYS A 1126 20.02 -20.43 -21.69
N ILE A 1127 18.78 -20.92 -21.66
CA ILE A 1127 18.39 -22.13 -20.92
C ILE A 1127 18.20 -23.30 -21.89
N LYS A 1128 19.17 -24.20 -21.91
CA LYS A 1128 19.14 -25.44 -22.68
C LYS A 1128 18.29 -26.53 -21.98
#